data_AF-A0AA38XEL7-F1
#
_entry.id   AF-A0AA38XEL7-F1
#
_cell.length_a   1.000
_cell.length_b   1.000
_cell.length_c   1.000
_cell.angle_alpha   90.00
_cell.angle_beta   90.00
_cell.angle_gamma   90.00
#
_symmetry.space_group_name_H-M   'P 1'
#
loop_
_entity.id
_entity.type
_entity.pdbx_description
1 polymer ?
#
loop_
_entity_poly.entity_id
_entity_poly.type
_entity_poly.pdbx_seq_one_letter_code
_entity_poly.pdbx_strand_id
1 'polypeptide(L)'
;MFMIKNVSKYLFGDTSKEVITEIPQGQLYLVRPLSPKGYSELIYKDAVATIRRTGQEFHYQLVVQRAYEEGEEELAEDDEDAGAEGLDKDEKTFLLDQSLHFRSEDRSAGESILAWRDLSGDPGDLYEFVCDSSVQEEKIQTFLLAAIDCQFERKYRRSAQRATDSELREFYFETDDAIPAASSAPAPVDPKPNSKETAERMAKDVRTPKKSNVSKPKESGPTEAPPARSAPAPGESLTQQGGELHLFDFPTGTFILQDPAVTAVVTDLGKWRYWLQITSSTGREWLGQSIVPDINPVFNFDYLSAIFNHYTDDGSAYSWLLRFKDQATLENFQEGVMQALWEQLNEMKWSKVKDQEREYVLEAFNDLTMDDAKEAAEEAEGEEEESDESDSEGRPQSEHYDDDESEDDVDLDNKDGNVNSQLAVGTKHDRSFVIRGSKIGVFKHMPNKHLEFTTNISKVETPKGKLFSPSKVMLHSEDQNMVLQDPNNPNLLYRMDLEYGKIVDEWKVHDDIPVTNFAPETKFAQQTSAQPFIGHSANALFRIDPRVSGNKLVEAQLKQYLSKNDFSAAATTEKGYIALASNKGDVRLYDRLGINAKTQIPALGESIVGLDVSADGRWILGTCKTYLILIDSLQKDGKNEGKLGFEKAFAKDSKPQPRRLALSPNHAAQFQHETGQGIAFTRAHFNTGPDVEETSIITSTGPFLVTWSLKKVLKGQKDPYQIKRYAAEVMADNFEYGSDKNVILALPNEVDMVSRKSFKKPTRESIMGAPARASGVGMTPRRSGRQSHLRDDIVNSPY
;
A
#
# COMPACT_ATOMS: atom_id res chain seq x y z
N MET A 1 -32.73 0.79 15.32
CA MET A 1 -33.75 1.67 15.88
C MET A 1 -33.46 1.66 17.37
N PHE A 2 -32.72 2.64 17.92
CA PHE A 2 -32.14 2.51 19.27
C PHE A 2 -33.23 2.13 20.31
N MET A 3 -33.08 0.95 20.92
CA MET A 3 -33.95 0.52 22.00
C MET A 3 -33.44 1.16 23.29
N ILE A 4 -34.25 2.01 23.88
CA ILE A 4 -34.02 2.54 25.22
C ILE A 4 -34.64 1.54 26.19
N LYS A 5 -33.84 0.65 26.81
CA LYS A 5 -34.29 -0.08 28.01
C LYS A 5 -34.67 0.95 29.09
N ASN A 6 -35.99 1.06 29.32
CA ASN A 6 -36.64 1.57 30.53
C ASN A 6 -36.78 3.09 30.78
N VAL A 7 -37.24 3.89 29.81
CA VAL A 7 -38.02 5.10 30.20
C VAL A 7 -39.38 4.70 30.78
N SER A 8 -39.97 3.59 30.30
CA SER A 8 -41.29 3.10 30.72
C SER A 8 -41.33 2.41 32.08
N LYS A 9 -40.21 1.87 32.58
CA LYS A 9 -40.12 1.22 33.91
C LYS A 9 -39.83 2.21 35.04
N TYR A 10 -39.24 3.37 34.73
CA TYR A 10 -39.18 4.52 35.65
C TYR A 10 -40.45 5.38 35.64
N LEU A 11 -41.30 5.25 34.63
CA LEU A 11 -42.64 5.86 34.61
C LEU A 11 -43.65 5.17 35.55
N PHE A 12 -43.37 3.96 36.04
CA PHE A 12 -44.21 3.24 37.00
C PHE A 12 -43.38 2.56 38.09
N GLY A 13 -42.58 3.34 38.84
CA GLY A 13 -41.73 2.74 39.86
C GLY A 13 -41.05 3.63 40.89
N ASP A 14 -41.11 4.96 40.83
CA ASP A 14 -40.73 5.82 41.96
C ASP A 14 -41.29 7.24 41.73
N THR A 15 -42.26 7.68 42.52
CA THR A 15 -42.86 9.02 42.41
C THR A 15 -41.91 10.15 42.83
N SER A 16 -40.64 9.86 43.14
CA SER A 16 -39.66 10.82 43.67
C SER A 16 -38.73 11.47 42.63
N LYS A 17 -38.75 11.06 41.35
CA LYS A 17 -37.84 11.55 40.30
C LYS A 17 -38.58 12.02 39.03
N GLU A 18 -39.21 13.18 39.09
CA GLU A 18 -39.90 13.81 37.95
C GLU A 18 -38.88 14.46 36.98
N VAL A 19 -38.90 14.07 35.70
CA VAL A 19 -38.06 14.65 34.65
C VAL A 19 -38.61 16.01 34.21
N ILE A 20 -37.75 17.02 34.17
CA ILE A 20 -38.07 18.40 33.80
C ILE A 20 -37.84 18.63 32.30
N THR A 21 -36.68 18.22 31.79
CA THR A 21 -36.30 18.34 30.38
C THR A 21 -35.12 17.43 30.07
N GLU A 22 -34.88 17.15 28.79
CA GLU A 22 -33.82 16.26 28.31
C GLU A 22 -33.25 16.68 26.96
N ILE A 23 -31.97 16.36 26.70
CA ILE A 23 -31.33 16.34 25.39
C ILE A 23 -31.14 14.88 25.00
N PRO A 24 -31.79 14.42 23.91
CA PRO A 24 -31.94 12.99 23.63
C PRO A 24 -30.69 12.36 23.00
N GLN A 25 -29.74 13.16 22.52
CA GLN A 25 -28.54 12.65 21.86
C GLN A 25 -27.39 13.65 21.93
N GLY A 26 -26.22 13.18 22.32
CA GLY A 26 -24.98 13.95 22.38
C GLY A 26 -23.84 13.13 22.97
N GLN A 27 -22.68 13.76 23.09
CA GLN A 27 -21.43 13.17 23.58
C GLN A 27 -20.98 13.87 24.86
N LEU A 28 -20.54 13.12 25.88
CA LEU A 28 -19.99 13.68 27.11
C LEU A 28 -18.47 13.55 27.12
N TYR A 29 -17.76 14.66 27.33
CA TYR A 29 -16.31 14.74 27.51
C TYR A 29 -15.97 15.28 28.91
N LEU A 30 -14.80 14.92 29.42
CA LEU A 30 -14.13 15.55 30.56
C LEU A 30 -12.87 16.27 30.06
N VAL A 31 -12.85 17.59 30.16
CA VAL A 31 -11.74 18.45 29.76
C VAL A 31 -10.88 18.77 30.98
N ARG A 32 -9.58 18.49 30.88
CA ARG A 32 -8.58 18.68 31.95
C ARG A 32 -7.41 19.52 31.44
N PRO A 33 -7.55 20.86 31.40
CA PRO A 33 -6.56 21.74 30.76
C PRO A 33 -5.15 21.67 31.35
N LEU A 34 -5.00 21.19 32.60
CA LEU A 34 -3.74 21.14 33.34
C LEU A 34 -3.21 19.70 33.55
N SER A 35 -3.88 18.68 33.01
CA SER A 35 -3.50 17.29 33.24
C SER A 35 -2.32 16.84 32.37
N PRO A 36 -1.30 16.18 32.95
CA PRO A 36 -0.21 15.59 32.19
C PRO A 36 -0.62 14.29 31.46
N LYS A 37 -1.79 13.72 31.75
CA LYS A 37 -2.31 12.48 31.14
C LYS A 37 -3.12 12.71 29.86
N GLY A 38 -3.41 13.96 29.50
CA GLY A 38 -4.19 14.30 28.31
C GLY A 38 -5.17 15.45 28.58
N TYR A 39 -5.40 16.27 27.57
CA TYR A 39 -6.18 17.51 27.65
C TYR A 39 -7.69 17.31 27.75
N SER A 40 -8.24 16.25 27.15
CA SER A 40 -9.66 15.92 27.17
C SER A 40 -9.87 14.41 27.01
N GLU A 41 -10.91 13.87 27.64
CA GLU A 41 -11.28 12.46 27.65
C GLU A 41 -12.77 12.33 27.25
N LEU A 42 -13.11 11.48 26.28
CA LEU A 42 -14.50 11.19 25.94
C LEU A 42 -15.05 10.17 26.95
N ILE A 43 -16.08 10.55 27.71
CA ILE A 43 -16.71 9.72 28.75
C ILE A 43 -17.85 8.88 28.15
N TYR A 44 -18.77 9.50 27.39
CA TYR A 44 -19.88 8.79 26.74
C TYR A 44 -20.00 9.22 25.27
N LYS A 45 -19.94 8.25 24.36
CA LYS A 45 -20.06 8.46 22.91
C LYS A 45 -21.50 8.72 22.47
N ASP A 46 -22.46 8.05 23.09
CA ASP A 46 -23.89 8.26 22.87
C ASP A 46 -24.54 8.40 24.24
N ALA A 47 -25.06 9.60 24.53
CA ALA A 47 -25.62 9.90 25.83
C ALA A 47 -26.87 10.78 25.75
N VAL A 48 -27.71 10.63 26.77
CA VAL A 48 -28.88 11.46 27.05
C VAL A 48 -28.55 12.31 28.28
N ALA A 49 -28.72 13.63 28.16
CA ALA A 49 -28.62 14.53 29.30
C ALA A 49 -30.02 14.89 29.79
N THR A 50 -30.31 14.69 31.08
CA THR A 50 -31.65 14.87 31.67
C THR A 50 -31.56 15.73 32.93
N ILE A 51 -32.49 16.67 33.10
CA ILE A 51 -32.69 17.39 34.36
C ILE A 51 -33.89 16.79 35.08
N ARG A 52 -33.72 16.34 36.33
CA ARG A 52 -34.78 15.74 37.14
C ARG A 52 -34.87 16.31 38.55
N ARG A 53 -36.07 16.27 39.13
CA ARG A 53 -36.33 16.56 40.55
C ARG A 53 -35.75 15.46 41.42
N THR A 54 -35.37 15.83 42.63
CA THR A 54 -35.05 14.88 43.70
C THR A 54 -36.16 14.87 44.74
N GLY A 55 -36.14 13.91 45.67
CA GLY A 55 -37.08 13.86 46.79
C GLY A 55 -36.97 15.01 47.81
N GLN A 56 -36.04 15.96 47.62
CA GLN A 56 -35.90 17.16 48.47
C GLN A 56 -36.32 18.41 47.69
N GLU A 57 -37.12 19.27 48.33
CA GLU A 57 -37.53 20.54 47.72
C GLU A 57 -36.32 21.41 47.32
N PHE A 58 -36.40 22.00 46.13
CA PHE A 58 -35.36 22.84 45.53
C PHE A 58 -34.02 22.14 45.32
N HIS A 59 -34.01 20.80 45.21
CA HIS A 59 -32.84 20.04 44.80
C HIS A 59 -33.13 19.33 43.48
N TYR A 60 -32.27 19.60 42.50
CA TYR A 60 -32.39 19.14 41.12
C TYR A 60 -31.08 18.50 40.68
N GLN A 61 -31.17 17.48 39.85
CA GLN A 61 -30.01 16.75 39.33
C GLN A 61 -29.95 16.89 37.82
N LEU A 62 -28.75 17.21 37.31
CA LEU A 62 -28.34 16.97 35.94
C LEU A 62 -27.79 15.55 35.88
N VAL A 63 -28.32 14.74 34.99
CA VAL A 63 -27.96 13.33 34.86
C VAL A 63 -27.55 13.11 33.42
N VAL A 64 -26.39 12.50 33.20
CA VAL A 64 -25.96 12.06 31.87
C VAL A 64 -25.90 10.54 31.89
N GLN A 65 -26.74 9.91 31.06
CA GLN A 65 -26.85 8.46 30.93
C GLN A 65 -26.34 8.03 29.56
N ARG A 66 -25.61 6.91 29.51
CA ARG A 66 -25.21 6.26 28.26
C ARG A 66 -26.45 5.68 27.54
N ALA A 67 -26.54 5.83 26.22
CA ALA A 67 -27.55 5.21 25.37
C ALA A 67 -26.99 3.93 24.70
N TYR A 68 -27.78 2.85 24.68
CA TYR A 68 -27.39 1.54 24.12
C TYR A 68 -27.96 1.32 22.70
N GLU A 69 -27.27 0.53 21.87
CA GLU A 69 -27.72 0.16 20.52
C GLU A 69 -28.49 -1.18 20.52
N GLU A 70 -29.50 -1.29 19.63
CA GLU A 70 -30.44 -2.42 19.58
C GLU A 70 -29.71 -3.74 19.26
N GLY A 71 -29.45 -4.57 20.28
CA GLY A 71 -28.69 -5.82 20.19
C GLY A 71 -27.60 -5.99 21.26
N GLU A 72 -27.19 -4.92 21.94
CA GLU A 72 -26.28 -4.99 23.10
C GLU A 72 -26.99 -5.43 24.39
N GLU A 73 -28.33 -5.39 24.40
CA GLU A 73 -29.17 -5.61 25.58
C GLU A 73 -29.18 -7.06 26.12
N GLU A 74 -28.74 -8.05 25.34
CA GLU A 74 -28.68 -9.48 25.77
C GLU A 74 -27.37 -9.83 26.47
N LEU A 75 -26.30 -9.06 26.29
CA LEU A 75 -24.99 -9.35 26.92
C LEU A 75 -24.85 -8.76 28.33
N ALA A 76 -25.65 -7.75 28.66
CA ALA A 76 -25.60 -7.09 29.97
C ALA A 76 -26.51 -7.74 31.04
N GLU A 77 -27.44 -8.62 30.65
CA GLU A 77 -28.36 -9.29 31.60
C GLU A 77 -27.80 -10.60 32.18
N ASP A 78 -26.70 -11.14 31.65
CA ASP A 78 -26.08 -12.38 32.16
C ASP A 78 -25.11 -12.15 33.35
N ASP A 79 -24.87 -10.89 33.76
CA ASP A 79 -24.03 -10.53 34.92
C ASP A 79 -24.87 -10.28 36.19
N GLU A 80 -25.78 -11.19 36.53
CA GLU A 80 -26.63 -11.12 37.74
C GLU A 80 -25.88 -11.32 39.09
N ASP A 81 -24.53 -11.31 39.12
CA ASP A 81 -23.74 -11.49 40.36
C ASP A 81 -22.99 -10.22 40.85
N ALA A 82 -23.20 -9.05 40.22
CA ALA A 82 -22.68 -7.77 40.71
C ALA A 82 -23.78 -6.94 41.39
N GLY A 83 -24.03 -7.21 42.68
CA GLY A 83 -25.03 -6.48 43.47
C GLY A 83 -24.81 -4.96 43.48
N ALA A 84 -25.89 -4.19 43.28
CA ALA A 84 -26.09 -2.75 43.53
C ALA A 84 -25.03 -1.71 43.05
N GLU A 85 -23.84 -2.10 42.62
CA GLU A 85 -22.75 -1.22 42.17
C GLU A 85 -22.63 -1.15 40.63
N GLY A 86 -23.35 -2.00 39.89
CA GLY A 86 -23.35 -1.99 38.41
C GLY A 86 -24.12 -0.82 37.78
N LEU A 87 -25.08 -0.23 38.50
CA LEU A 87 -25.92 0.88 37.98
C LEU A 87 -25.20 2.23 37.94
N ASP A 88 -24.11 2.40 38.69
CA ASP A 88 -23.36 3.66 38.79
C ASP A 88 -22.29 3.82 37.69
N LYS A 89 -22.02 2.78 36.89
CA LYS A 89 -21.03 2.84 35.81
C LYS A 89 -21.54 3.59 34.56
N ASP A 90 -22.86 3.64 34.34
CA ASP A 90 -23.46 4.22 33.12
C ASP A 90 -24.25 5.53 33.36
N GLU A 91 -24.30 6.02 34.61
CA GLU A 91 -25.02 7.24 34.98
C GLU A 91 -24.08 8.21 35.72
N LYS A 92 -23.86 9.41 35.17
CA LYS A 92 -23.20 10.52 35.87
C LYS A 92 -24.24 11.49 36.39
N THR A 93 -24.28 11.68 37.70
CA THR A 93 -25.23 12.60 38.33
C THR A 93 -24.52 13.80 38.97
N PHE A 94 -24.97 15.00 38.60
CA PHE A 94 -24.49 16.28 39.11
C PHE A 94 -25.63 17.03 39.76
N LEU A 95 -25.35 17.65 40.90
CA LEU A 95 -26.33 18.43 41.63
C LEU A 95 -26.34 19.86 41.07
N LEU A 96 -27.48 20.32 40.53
CA LEU A 96 -27.59 21.64 39.88
C LEU A 96 -27.48 22.78 40.90
N ASP A 97 -26.25 23.19 41.15
CA ASP A 97 -25.84 24.24 42.07
C ASP A 97 -25.11 25.36 41.33
N GLN A 98 -25.16 26.59 41.85
CA GLN A 98 -24.47 27.75 41.26
C GLN A 98 -22.97 27.48 41.05
N SER A 99 -22.36 26.67 41.92
CA SER A 99 -20.94 26.30 41.81
C SER A 99 -20.57 25.53 40.54
N LEU A 100 -21.53 24.89 39.86
CA LEU A 100 -21.26 24.19 38.59
C LEU A 100 -20.94 25.13 37.43
N HIS A 101 -21.35 26.40 37.50
CA HIS A 101 -21.17 27.37 36.40
C HIS A 101 -21.65 26.81 35.05
N PHE A 102 -22.85 26.23 35.05
CA PHE A 102 -23.43 25.60 33.85
C PHE A 102 -23.68 26.65 32.75
N ARG A 103 -23.20 26.39 31.54
CA ARG A 103 -23.21 27.36 30.43
C ARG A 103 -23.29 26.67 29.06
N SER A 104 -23.62 27.43 28.02
CA SER A 104 -23.65 26.94 26.64
C SER A 104 -22.83 27.81 25.69
N GLU A 105 -22.26 27.21 24.64
CA GLU A 105 -21.52 27.91 23.57
C GLU A 105 -21.79 27.26 22.21
N ASP A 106 -21.92 28.07 21.16
CA ASP A 106 -22.07 27.61 19.77
C ASP A 106 -20.73 27.77 19.03
N ARG A 107 -20.15 26.66 18.53
CA ARG A 107 -18.87 26.68 17.78
C ARG A 107 -19.10 26.98 16.29
N SER A 108 -18.09 27.56 15.63
CA SER A 108 -18.13 27.96 14.21
C SER A 108 -18.37 26.84 13.19
N ALA A 109 -18.45 25.59 13.63
CA ALA A 109 -18.79 24.40 12.83
C ALA A 109 -20.30 24.03 12.90
N GLY A 110 -21.12 24.76 13.67
CA GLY A 110 -22.57 24.48 13.83
C GLY A 110 -22.92 23.52 14.97
N GLU A 111 -22.01 23.34 15.93
CA GLU A 111 -22.19 22.47 17.10
C GLU A 111 -22.55 23.31 18.34
N SER A 112 -23.62 22.93 19.05
CA SER A 112 -24.03 23.55 20.31
C SER A 112 -23.56 22.72 21.51
N ILE A 113 -22.93 23.37 22.47
CA ILE A 113 -22.21 22.70 23.56
C ILE A 113 -22.74 23.17 24.91
N LEU A 114 -22.92 22.23 25.84
CA LEU A 114 -23.26 22.49 27.23
C LEU A 114 -22.08 22.13 28.13
N ALA A 115 -21.65 23.01 29.03
CA ALA A 115 -20.48 22.76 29.87
C ALA A 115 -20.71 23.14 31.34
N TRP A 116 -20.07 22.42 32.26
CA TRP A 116 -20.08 22.69 33.69
C TRP A 116 -18.79 22.21 34.38
N ARG A 117 -18.42 22.82 35.50
CA ARG A 117 -17.19 22.50 36.24
C ARG A 117 -17.27 21.12 36.90
N ASP A 118 -16.16 20.39 36.88
CA ASP A 118 -16.00 19.21 37.71
C ASP A 118 -15.63 19.64 39.14
N LEU A 119 -16.59 19.56 40.06
CA LEU A 119 -16.37 19.91 41.48
C LEU A 119 -15.58 18.83 42.24
N SER A 120 -15.35 17.66 41.64
CA SER A 120 -14.58 16.54 42.20
C SER A 120 -13.19 16.38 41.60
N GLY A 121 -12.91 17.06 40.49
CA GLY A 121 -11.63 17.02 39.76
C GLY A 121 -10.62 18.10 40.19
N ASP A 122 -9.57 18.27 39.38
CA ASP A 122 -8.54 19.28 39.62
C ASP A 122 -9.06 20.70 39.26
N PRO A 123 -8.48 21.78 39.85
CA PRO A 123 -8.90 23.14 39.53
C PRO A 123 -8.74 23.48 38.04
N GLY A 124 -9.87 23.69 37.36
CA GLY A 124 -9.92 23.97 35.91
C GLY A 124 -10.55 22.85 35.09
N ASP A 125 -10.82 21.69 35.70
CA ASP A 125 -11.50 20.59 35.04
C ASP A 125 -12.99 20.88 34.85
N LEU A 126 -13.53 20.49 33.70
CA LEU A 126 -14.94 20.67 33.36
C LEU A 126 -15.46 19.54 32.47
N TYR A 127 -16.76 19.30 32.55
CA TYR A 127 -17.48 18.43 31.62
C TYR A 127 -18.00 19.25 30.44
N GLU A 128 -17.92 18.66 29.25
CA GLU A 128 -18.43 19.22 27.99
C GLU A 128 -19.39 18.21 27.37
N PHE A 129 -20.67 18.58 27.23
CA PHE A 129 -21.68 17.79 26.53
C PHE A 129 -21.93 18.42 25.15
N VAL A 130 -21.48 17.75 24.09
CA VAL A 130 -21.64 18.18 22.70
C VAL A 130 -22.97 17.64 22.19
N CYS A 131 -23.93 18.52 21.91
CA CYS A 131 -25.24 18.13 21.40
C CYS A 131 -25.12 17.66 19.95
N ASP A 132 -25.82 16.58 19.60
CA ASP A 132 -25.87 16.11 18.21
C ASP A 132 -26.56 17.13 17.29
N SER A 133 -26.12 17.19 16.03
CA SER A 133 -26.69 18.10 15.00
C SER A 133 -28.19 17.92 14.73
N SER A 134 -28.77 16.77 15.09
CA SER A 134 -30.20 16.49 14.98
C SER A 134 -31.05 17.16 16.08
N VAL A 135 -30.42 17.65 17.16
CA VAL A 135 -31.11 18.31 18.27
C VAL A 135 -31.43 19.76 17.88
N GLN A 136 -32.70 20.13 17.94
CA GLN A 136 -33.15 21.49 17.64
C GLN A 136 -32.60 22.49 18.68
N GLU A 137 -32.10 23.64 18.20
CA GLU A 137 -31.55 24.72 19.04
C GLU A 137 -32.53 25.20 20.12
N GLU A 138 -33.83 25.27 19.80
CA GLU A 138 -34.89 25.63 20.76
C GLU A 138 -34.94 24.69 21.97
N LYS A 139 -34.64 23.40 21.76
CA LYS A 139 -34.61 22.38 22.81
C LYS A 139 -33.39 22.56 23.72
N ILE A 140 -32.25 22.95 23.16
CA ILE A 140 -31.01 23.26 23.90
C ILE A 140 -31.20 24.52 24.74
N GLN A 141 -31.81 25.57 24.19
CA GLN A 141 -32.14 26.80 24.93
C GLN A 141 -33.13 26.53 26.07
N THR A 142 -34.14 25.68 25.83
CA THR A 142 -35.09 25.26 26.88
C THR A 142 -34.37 24.48 27.99
N PHE A 143 -33.40 23.64 27.64
CA PHE A 143 -32.59 22.89 28.60
C PHE A 143 -31.73 23.79 29.47
N LEU A 144 -31.09 24.81 28.89
CA LEU A 144 -30.31 25.81 29.61
C LEU A 144 -31.17 26.63 30.58
N LEU A 145 -32.33 27.11 30.13
CA LEU A 145 -33.26 27.87 30.98
C LEU A 145 -33.74 27.03 32.17
N ALA A 146 -34.04 25.74 31.95
CA ALA A 146 -34.41 24.84 33.03
C ALA A 146 -33.27 24.64 34.04
N ALA A 147 -32.02 24.56 33.59
CA ALA A 147 -30.85 24.47 34.47
C ALA A 147 -30.68 25.74 35.34
N ILE A 148 -30.92 26.91 34.76
CA ILE A 148 -30.85 28.21 35.44
C ILE A 148 -31.96 28.32 36.50
N ASP A 149 -33.19 27.98 36.15
CA ASP A 149 -34.32 27.97 37.08
C ASP A 149 -34.02 27.04 38.27
N CYS A 150 -33.50 25.84 37.99
CA CYS A 150 -33.12 24.88 39.03
C CYS A 150 -32.04 25.42 39.98
N GLN A 151 -31.01 26.10 39.46
CA GLN A 151 -29.95 26.71 40.27
C GLN A 151 -30.49 27.90 41.11
N PHE A 152 -31.38 28.72 40.55
CA PHE A 152 -32.05 29.80 41.26
C PHE A 152 -32.88 29.27 42.42
N GLU A 153 -33.74 28.29 42.14
CA GLU A 153 -34.64 27.72 43.14
C GLU A 153 -33.85 27.12 44.30
N ARG A 154 -32.73 26.47 44.00
CA ARG A 154 -31.84 25.90 45.01
C ARG A 154 -31.17 26.96 45.89
N LYS A 155 -30.61 28.04 45.29
CA LYS A 155 -29.93 29.11 46.03
C LYS A 155 -30.89 29.91 46.90
N TYR A 156 -32.06 30.25 46.37
CA TYR A 156 -33.03 31.16 47.00
C TYR A 156 -34.19 30.46 47.71
N ARG A 157 -34.29 29.13 47.60
CA ARG A 157 -35.33 28.29 48.22
C ARG A 157 -36.76 28.80 47.96
N ARG A 158 -37.01 29.27 46.73
CA ARG A 158 -38.31 29.77 46.24
C ARG A 158 -38.43 29.54 44.74
N SER A 159 -39.65 29.45 44.23
CA SER A 159 -39.89 29.12 42.81
C SER A 159 -39.36 30.17 41.83
N ALA A 160 -38.76 29.71 40.73
CA ALA A 160 -38.22 30.53 39.64
C ALA A 160 -39.31 31.32 38.89
N GLN A 161 -40.58 30.88 38.94
CA GLN A 161 -41.71 31.60 38.32
C GLN A 161 -41.95 33.00 38.92
N ARG A 162 -41.38 33.29 40.10
CA ARG A 162 -41.47 34.59 40.78
C ARG A 162 -40.13 35.32 40.81
N ALA A 163 -39.11 34.80 40.13
CA ALA A 163 -37.81 35.45 39.99
C ALA A 163 -37.93 36.66 39.05
N THR A 164 -37.17 37.69 39.33
CA THR A 164 -36.98 38.80 38.38
C THR A 164 -35.85 38.48 37.41
N ASP A 165 -35.87 39.02 36.19
CA ASP A 165 -34.80 38.83 35.20
C ASP A 165 -33.40 39.16 35.76
N SER A 166 -33.32 40.14 36.68
CA SER A 166 -32.06 40.51 37.33
C SER A 166 -31.53 39.42 38.26
N GLU A 167 -32.40 38.60 38.86
CA GLU A 167 -32.01 37.52 39.76
C GLU A 167 -31.67 36.23 39.00
N LEU A 168 -32.31 35.98 37.86
CA LEU A 168 -31.95 34.87 36.97
C LEU A 168 -30.62 35.12 36.26
N ARG A 169 -30.29 36.39 35.94
CA ARG A 169 -29.00 36.80 35.37
C ARG A 169 -27.78 36.39 36.21
N GLU A 170 -27.93 36.16 37.52
CA GLU A 170 -26.83 35.68 38.37
C GLU A 170 -26.33 34.26 38.04
N PHE A 171 -27.08 33.53 37.22
CA PHE A 171 -26.79 32.15 36.80
C PHE A 171 -26.43 32.05 35.31
N TYR A 172 -26.30 33.20 34.62
CA TYR A 172 -25.74 33.27 33.27
C TYR A 172 -24.24 33.54 33.39
N PHE A 173 -23.43 32.51 33.20
CA PHE A 173 -21.97 32.56 33.37
C PHE A 173 -21.20 32.87 32.07
N GLU A 174 -21.80 33.67 31.17
CA GLU A 174 -21.25 33.99 29.84
C GLU A 174 -19.91 34.76 29.88
N THR A 175 -19.54 35.34 31.03
CA THR A 175 -18.30 36.13 31.20
C THR A 175 -17.12 35.36 31.82
N ASP A 176 -17.29 34.09 32.19
CA ASP A 176 -16.17 33.24 32.60
C ASP A 176 -15.32 32.84 31.38
N ASP A 177 -14.02 32.53 31.59
CA ASP A 177 -13.06 32.16 30.55
C ASP A 177 -13.65 31.23 29.48
N ALA A 178 -13.34 31.52 28.20
CA ALA A 178 -13.82 30.78 27.03
C ALA A 178 -13.73 29.28 27.27
N ILE A 179 -14.78 28.51 26.92
CA ILE A 179 -14.80 27.07 27.13
C ILE A 179 -13.59 26.51 26.36
N PRO A 180 -12.56 26.00 27.06
CA PRO A 180 -11.37 25.48 26.42
C PRO A 180 -11.83 24.33 25.55
N ALA A 181 -11.71 24.48 24.24
CA ALA A 181 -12.20 23.46 23.33
C ALA A 181 -11.47 22.16 23.63
N ALA A 182 -12.19 21.09 23.98
CA ALA A 182 -11.69 19.73 23.86
C ALA A 182 -11.09 19.62 22.45
N SER A 183 -9.77 19.75 22.33
CA SER A 183 -9.18 20.27 21.10
C SER A 183 -9.39 19.30 19.95
N SER A 184 -10.27 19.67 19.02
CA SER A 184 -9.85 19.91 17.65
C SER A 184 -9.36 21.37 17.50
N ALA A 185 -8.04 21.55 17.65
CA ALA A 185 -7.18 22.69 17.23
C ALA A 185 -6.71 23.76 18.28
N PRO A 186 -5.49 24.34 18.11
CA PRO A 186 -4.56 24.73 19.18
C PRO A 186 -4.49 26.24 19.51
N ALA A 187 -4.00 26.58 20.72
CA ALA A 187 -3.79 27.95 21.22
C ALA A 187 -2.32 28.45 21.11
N PRO A 188 -2.05 29.78 21.22
CA PRO A 188 -0.92 30.48 20.59
C PRO A 188 0.36 30.64 21.46
N VAL A 189 1.46 30.94 20.76
CA VAL A 189 2.86 31.01 21.24
C VAL A 189 3.30 32.44 21.58
N ASP A 190 4.28 32.61 22.48
CA ASP A 190 5.34 33.64 22.40
C ASP A 190 6.52 33.32 23.36
N PRO A 191 7.77 33.82 23.18
CA PRO A 191 8.54 33.94 21.93
C PRO A 191 10.03 33.45 22.02
N LYS A 192 10.58 33.05 20.85
CA LYS A 192 12.02 33.02 20.43
C LYS A 192 12.92 31.85 20.88
N PRO A 193 13.90 31.38 20.05
CA PRO A 193 14.72 32.15 19.11
C PRO A 193 14.51 31.82 17.62
N ASN A 194 15.02 32.73 16.78
CA ASN A 194 14.74 32.78 15.35
C ASN A 194 15.52 31.75 14.52
N SER A 195 14.94 31.47 13.36
CA SER A 195 15.27 30.45 12.36
C SER A 195 16.63 30.58 11.66
N LYS A 196 17.54 31.46 12.12
CA LYS A 196 18.89 31.53 11.56
C LYS A 196 19.88 30.61 12.28
N GLU A 197 19.73 30.40 13.59
CA GLU A 197 20.63 29.52 14.37
C GLU A 197 20.23 28.04 14.29
N THR A 198 18.95 27.71 14.10
CA THR A 198 18.49 26.32 13.91
C THR A 198 18.94 25.76 12.54
N ALA A 199 19.03 26.62 11.53
CA ALA A 199 19.53 26.26 10.20
C ALA A 199 21.06 26.06 10.18
N GLU A 200 21.81 26.79 11.01
CA GLU A 200 23.26 26.58 11.17
C GLU A 200 23.59 25.34 12.04
N ARG A 201 22.71 24.93 12.96
CA ARG A 201 22.86 23.67 13.74
C ARG A 201 22.56 22.42 12.91
N MET A 202 21.51 22.45 12.09
CA MET A 202 21.18 21.34 11.17
C MET A 202 22.22 21.16 10.05
N ALA A 203 22.99 22.21 9.72
CA ALA A 203 24.08 22.14 8.73
C ALA A 203 25.40 21.58 9.29
N LYS A 204 25.50 21.29 10.60
CA LYS A 204 26.75 20.82 11.24
C LYS A 204 26.75 19.34 11.65
N ASP A 205 25.59 18.69 11.74
CA ASP A 205 25.48 17.32 12.27
C ASP A 205 25.35 16.21 11.22
N VAL A 206 25.39 16.54 9.92
CA VAL A 206 25.62 15.52 8.88
C VAL A 206 27.11 15.46 8.53
N ARG A 207 27.89 14.84 9.41
CA ARG A 207 29.20 14.31 9.04
C ARG A 207 29.01 12.98 8.33
N THR A 208 28.84 13.02 7.02
CA THR A 208 29.12 11.86 6.16
C THR A 208 30.63 11.59 6.12
N PRO A 209 31.08 10.33 6.10
CA PRO A 209 32.42 10.01 5.60
C PRO A 209 32.46 10.28 4.09
N LYS A 210 33.33 11.21 3.69
CA LYS A 210 33.94 11.44 2.36
C LYS A 210 33.09 11.12 1.09
N LYS A 211 32.49 12.20 0.57
CA LYS A 211 32.35 12.63 -0.84
C LYS A 211 32.64 11.62 -1.97
N SER A 212 31.58 11.25 -2.70
CA SER A 212 31.55 11.31 -4.17
C SER A 212 30.48 12.34 -4.58
N ASN A 213 30.81 13.23 -5.51
CA ASN A 213 30.01 14.39 -5.91
C ASN A 213 28.63 14.00 -6.47
N VAL A 214 27.54 14.50 -5.87
CA VAL A 214 26.24 14.62 -6.53
C VAL A 214 25.88 16.11 -6.57
N SER A 215 25.60 16.59 -7.79
CA SER A 215 25.31 17.96 -8.17
C SER A 215 23.92 18.43 -7.73
N LYS A 216 23.79 19.74 -7.46
CA LYS A 216 22.54 20.44 -7.12
C LYS A 216 21.46 20.32 -8.22
N PRO A 217 20.16 20.49 -7.90
CA PRO A 217 19.08 20.50 -8.89
C PRO A 217 19.27 21.67 -9.87
N LYS A 218 19.30 21.38 -11.17
CA LYS A 218 19.33 22.40 -12.23
C LYS A 218 17.95 23.06 -12.36
N GLU A 219 17.94 24.39 -12.46
CA GLU A 219 16.80 25.17 -12.93
C GLU A 219 16.34 24.67 -14.32
N SER A 220 15.04 24.58 -14.55
CA SER A 220 14.40 23.93 -15.69
C SER A 220 14.52 24.74 -16.99
N GLY A 221 15.66 24.61 -17.67
CA GLY A 221 15.77 24.87 -19.11
C GLY A 221 15.18 23.70 -19.93
N PRO A 222 14.99 23.86 -21.25
CA PRO A 222 14.65 22.75 -22.14
C PRO A 222 15.68 21.63 -22.01
N THR A 223 15.22 20.39 -22.19
CA THR A 223 16.05 19.19 -22.03
C THR A 223 17.15 19.19 -23.09
N GLU A 224 18.40 19.35 -22.66
CA GLU A 224 19.55 19.32 -23.54
C GLU A 224 19.97 17.88 -23.84
N ALA A 225 20.28 17.60 -25.11
CA ALA A 225 20.77 16.30 -25.53
C ALA A 225 22.12 15.98 -24.86
N PRO A 226 22.28 14.79 -24.25
CA PRO A 226 23.56 14.37 -23.68
C PRO A 226 24.64 14.21 -24.77
N PRO A 227 25.93 14.30 -24.41
CA PRO A 227 27.01 14.04 -25.34
C PRO A 227 26.97 12.58 -25.84
N ALA A 228 27.10 12.40 -27.15
CA ALA A 228 27.18 11.07 -27.74
C ALA A 228 28.47 10.36 -27.32
N ARG A 229 28.36 9.05 -27.04
CA ARG A 229 29.54 8.19 -26.91
C ARG A 229 29.91 7.64 -28.28
N SER A 230 31.20 7.55 -28.56
CA SER A 230 31.66 6.86 -29.77
C SER A 230 31.72 5.35 -29.53
N ALA A 231 31.51 4.57 -30.59
CA ALA A 231 31.56 3.11 -30.51
C ALA A 231 32.94 2.64 -29.99
N PRO A 232 33.00 1.76 -28.99
CA PRO A 232 34.26 1.37 -28.36
C PRO A 232 35.14 0.44 -29.23
N ALA A 233 34.58 -0.16 -30.28
CA ALA A 233 35.30 -0.99 -31.24
C ALA A 233 34.60 -0.96 -32.62
N PRO A 234 35.33 -1.20 -33.72
CA PRO A 234 34.69 -1.51 -34.99
C PRO A 234 34.03 -2.90 -34.92
N GLY A 235 32.85 -3.04 -35.52
CA GLY A 235 32.07 -4.27 -35.47
C GLY A 235 31.24 -4.49 -36.72
N GLU A 236 30.53 -5.62 -36.79
CA GLU A 236 29.64 -5.96 -37.91
C GLU A 236 28.29 -5.25 -37.73
N SER A 237 27.80 -4.59 -38.78
CA SER A 237 26.50 -3.92 -38.73
C SER A 237 25.37 -4.95 -38.84
N LEU A 238 24.49 -5.00 -37.83
CA LEU A 238 23.28 -5.81 -37.86
C LEU A 238 22.16 -5.12 -38.66
N THR A 239 22.00 -3.81 -38.47
CA THR A 239 21.03 -3.01 -39.24
C THR A 239 21.51 -1.56 -39.32
N GLN A 240 21.15 -0.90 -40.43
CA GLN A 240 21.45 0.51 -40.68
C GLN A 240 20.26 1.15 -41.36
N GLN A 241 19.58 2.07 -40.67
CA GLN A 241 18.35 2.71 -41.16
C GLN A 241 18.41 4.23 -41.01
N GLY A 242 17.79 4.94 -41.95
CA GLY A 242 17.66 6.40 -41.91
C GLY A 242 16.33 6.84 -41.29
N GLY A 243 16.31 7.97 -40.59
CA GLY A 243 15.11 8.51 -39.96
C GLY A 243 15.25 9.93 -39.41
N GLU A 244 14.21 10.39 -38.71
CA GLU A 244 14.18 11.64 -37.95
C GLU A 244 14.42 11.34 -36.46
N LEU A 245 15.15 12.21 -35.75
CA LEU A 245 15.49 12.05 -34.35
C LEU A 245 14.82 13.11 -33.48
N HIS A 246 14.01 12.70 -32.52
CA HIS A 246 13.37 13.54 -31.52
C HIS A 246 13.83 13.19 -30.11
N LEU A 247 13.89 14.17 -29.22
CA LEU A 247 14.23 14.03 -27.81
C LEU A 247 13.02 14.37 -26.94
N PHE A 248 12.73 13.53 -25.94
CA PHE A 248 11.71 13.82 -24.95
C PHE A 248 12.14 14.98 -24.05
N ASP A 249 11.29 15.99 -23.95
CA ASP A 249 11.52 17.13 -23.09
C ASP A 249 10.75 16.98 -21.78
N PHE A 250 11.46 16.83 -20.66
CA PHE A 250 10.84 16.60 -19.35
C PHE A 250 9.89 17.74 -18.92
N PRO A 251 10.25 19.03 -19.06
CA PRO A 251 9.35 20.14 -18.73
C PRO A 251 8.02 20.13 -19.50
N THR A 252 8.05 19.94 -20.82
CA THR A 252 6.83 19.96 -21.65
C THR A 252 6.10 18.62 -21.69
N GLY A 253 6.78 17.52 -21.41
CA GLY A 253 6.23 16.17 -21.54
C GLY A 253 6.03 15.72 -23.00
N THR A 254 6.78 16.29 -23.95
CA THR A 254 6.61 16.03 -25.39
C THR A 254 7.92 15.73 -26.10
N PHE A 255 7.87 15.04 -27.23
CA PHE A 255 9.04 14.79 -28.07
C PHE A 255 9.31 15.97 -29.01
N ILE A 256 10.51 16.54 -28.93
CA ILE A 256 10.95 17.70 -29.72
C ILE A 256 11.97 17.24 -30.77
N LEU A 257 11.73 17.59 -32.03
CA LEU A 257 12.64 17.31 -33.15
C LEU A 257 14.02 17.92 -32.91
N GLN A 258 15.06 17.08 -32.98
CA GLN A 258 16.47 17.48 -32.85
C GLN A 258 17.17 17.50 -34.21
N ASP A 259 16.92 16.50 -35.05
CA ASP A 259 17.54 16.37 -36.38
C ASP A 259 16.60 15.65 -37.36
N PRO A 260 16.26 16.26 -38.51
CA PRO A 260 15.37 15.66 -39.50
C PRO A 260 16.02 14.56 -40.35
N ALA A 261 17.34 14.35 -40.26
CA ALA A 261 18.03 13.37 -41.10
C ALA A 261 19.21 12.72 -40.36
N VAL A 262 18.94 11.60 -39.71
CA VAL A 262 19.92 10.76 -39.01
C VAL A 262 20.01 9.36 -39.62
N THR A 263 21.12 8.69 -39.36
CA THR A 263 21.33 7.26 -39.62
C THR A 263 21.53 6.56 -38.28
N ALA A 264 20.66 5.60 -37.97
CA ALA A 264 20.77 4.71 -36.81
C ALA A 264 21.41 3.38 -37.25
N VAL A 265 22.47 2.98 -36.56
CA VAL A 265 23.24 1.77 -36.84
C VAL A 265 23.34 0.92 -35.59
N VAL A 266 22.97 -0.35 -35.69
CA VAL A 266 23.20 -1.36 -34.66
C VAL A 266 24.40 -2.21 -35.05
N THR A 267 25.39 -2.29 -34.17
CA THR A 267 26.68 -2.96 -34.43
C THR A 267 26.95 -4.05 -33.41
N ASP A 268 27.41 -5.22 -33.87
CA ASP A 268 27.98 -6.28 -33.04
C ASP A 268 29.47 -6.04 -32.79
N LEU A 269 29.83 -5.77 -31.53
CA LEU A 269 31.20 -5.53 -31.09
C LEU A 269 31.93 -6.80 -30.66
N GLY A 270 31.27 -7.96 -30.75
CA GLY A 270 31.72 -9.24 -30.24
C GLY A 270 31.55 -9.37 -28.71
N LYS A 271 31.80 -10.58 -28.20
CA LYS A 271 31.65 -10.92 -26.77
C LYS A 271 30.27 -10.54 -26.19
N TRP A 272 29.21 -10.72 -26.98
CA TRP A 272 27.82 -10.42 -26.59
C TRP A 272 27.56 -8.93 -26.29
N ARG A 273 28.38 -8.03 -26.83
CA ARG A 273 28.21 -6.58 -26.70
C ARG A 273 27.73 -6.01 -28.02
N TYR A 274 26.58 -5.34 -27.98
CA TYR A 274 25.99 -4.66 -29.13
C TYR A 274 25.86 -3.17 -28.85
N TRP A 275 25.90 -2.38 -29.91
CA TRP A 275 25.96 -0.93 -29.83
C TRP A 275 24.98 -0.27 -30.79
N LEU A 276 24.21 0.69 -30.29
CA LEU A 276 23.38 1.58 -31.10
C LEU A 276 24.10 2.91 -31.24
N GLN A 277 24.37 3.31 -32.48
CA GLN A 277 24.92 4.63 -32.83
C GLN A 277 23.93 5.38 -33.70
N ILE A 278 23.70 6.67 -33.40
CA ILE A 278 22.88 7.57 -34.22
C ILE A 278 23.71 8.77 -34.61
N THR A 279 23.84 8.96 -35.92
CA THR A 279 24.68 10.00 -36.51
C THR A 279 23.88 10.83 -37.52
N SER A 280 24.00 12.15 -37.43
CA SER A 280 23.43 13.10 -38.39
C SER A 280 24.04 12.90 -39.78
N SER A 281 23.26 13.20 -40.82
CA SER A 281 23.78 13.36 -42.19
C SER A 281 24.94 14.36 -42.31
N THR A 282 25.06 15.31 -41.37
CA THR A 282 26.15 16.28 -41.29
C THR A 282 27.43 15.74 -40.63
N GLY A 283 27.42 14.50 -40.12
CA GLY A 283 28.54 13.86 -39.43
C GLY A 283 28.57 14.07 -37.92
N ARG A 284 27.62 14.83 -37.34
CA ARG A 284 27.46 14.96 -35.88
C ARG A 284 26.94 13.66 -35.27
N GLU A 285 27.64 13.13 -34.27
CA GLU A 285 27.14 12.02 -33.45
C GLU A 285 26.12 12.54 -32.43
N TRP A 286 24.92 11.98 -32.42
CA TRP A 286 23.83 12.35 -31.50
C TRP A 286 23.73 11.42 -30.30
N LEU A 287 23.88 10.11 -30.54
CA LEU A 287 23.72 9.10 -29.50
C LEU A 287 24.62 7.91 -29.77
N GLY A 288 25.21 7.37 -28.70
CA GLY A 288 25.91 6.11 -28.72
C GLY A 288 25.72 5.39 -27.39
N GLN A 289 25.20 4.17 -27.44
CA GLN A 289 25.01 3.35 -26.24
C GLN A 289 25.08 1.86 -26.51
N SER A 290 25.33 1.10 -25.44
CA SER A 290 25.19 -0.35 -25.48
C SER A 290 23.72 -0.75 -25.53
N ILE A 291 23.41 -1.79 -26.30
CA ILE A 291 22.07 -2.39 -26.32
C ILE A 291 22.01 -3.39 -25.17
N VAL A 292 21.24 -3.02 -24.14
CA VAL A 292 20.97 -3.80 -22.93
C VAL A 292 19.48 -3.65 -22.58
N PRO A 293 18.89 -4.51 -21.74
CA PRO A 293 17.43 -4.56 -21.54
C PRO A 293 16.83 -3.23 -21.06
N ASP A 294 17.59 -2.48 -20.27
CA ASP A 294 17.21 -1.16 -19.78
C ASP A 294 16.86 -0.18 -20.93
N ILE A 295 17.34 -0.39 -22.17
CA ILE A 295 17.01 0.44 -23.35
C ILE A 295 15.48 0.53 -23.61
N ASN A 296 14.70 -0.45 -23.14
CA ASN A 296 13.24 -0.51 -23.17
C ASN A 296 12.63 0.05 -24.47
N PRO A 297 12.87 -0.60 -25.63
CA PRO A 297 12.41 -0.08 -26.90
C PRO A 297 10.92 -0.39 -27.11
N VAL A 298 10.16 0.59 -27.59
CA VAL A 298 8.75 0.47 -27.96
C VAL A 298 8.60 0.90 -29.42
N PHE A 299 8.04 0.03 -30.24
CA PHE A 299 7.81 0.26 -31.66
C PHE A 299 6.33 0.53 -31.90
N ASN A 300 6.03 1.62 -32.61
CA ASN A 300 4.70 1.99 -33.01
C ASN A 300 4.64 2.06 -34.54
N PHE A 301 3.85 1.15 -35.11
CA PHE A 301 3.73 0.98 -36.55
C PHE A 301 2.79 1.99 -37.20
N ASP A 302 1.79 2.49 -36.46
CA ASP A 302 0.88 3.53 -36.92
C ASP A 302 1.59 4.87 -37.16
N TYR A 303 2.50 5.25 -36.26
CA TYR A 303 3.31 6.48 -36.35
C TYR A 303 4.69 6.24 -36.97
N LEU A 304 5.01 5.00 -37.36
CA LEU A 304 6.30 4.56 -37.91
C LEU A 304 7.47 5.03 -37.04
N SER A 305 7.38 4.79 -35.73
CA SER A 305 8.35 5.32 -34.76
C SER A 305 8.84 4.26 -33.77
N ALA A 306 10.08 4.42 -33.31
CA ALA A 306 10.68 3.64 -32.24
C ALA A 306 11.09 4.58 -31.11
N ILE A 307 10.57 4.34 -29.91
CA ILE A 307 10.91 5.09 -28.69
C ILE A 307 11.80 4.21 -27.82
N PHE A 308 12.89 4.76 -27.29
CA PHE A 308 13.82 4.01 -26.43
C PHE A 308 14.54 4.93 -25.46
N ASN A 309 15.09 4.36 -24.39
CA ASN A 309 15.80 5.09 -23.36
C ASN A 309 17.33 5.07 -23.57
N HIS A 310 17.95 6.16 -23.15
CA HIS A 310 19.38 6.38 -23.15
C HIS A 310 19.88 6.73 -21.76
N TYR A 311 20.91 6.03 -21.30
CA TYR A 311 21.49 6.22 -19.97
C TYR A 311 22.92 6.73 -20.06
N THR A 312 23.17 7.88 -19.43
CA THR A 312 24.50 8.48 -19.31
C THR A 312 25.27 7.96 -18.09
N ASP A 313 26.58 8.18 -18.05
CA ASP A 313 27.46 7.63 -17.00
C ASP A 313 27.19 8.23 -15.59
N ASP A 314 26.51 9.37 -15.53
CA ASP A 314 26.00 9.99 -14.31
C ASP A 314 24.68 9.36 -13.82
N GLY A 315 24.14 8.36 -14.53
CA GLY A 315 22.88 7.71 -14.20
C GLY A 315 21.63 8.44 -14.70
N SER A 316 21.76 9.55 -15.44
CA SER A 316 20.61 10.24 -16.02
C SER A 316 20.01 9.43 -17.18
N ALA A 317 18.68 9.42 -17.25
CA ALA A 317 17.92 8.76 -18.31
C ALA A 317 17.33 9.80 -19.27
N TYR A 318 17.27 9.48 -20.56
CA TYR A 318 16.67 10.30 -21.61
C TYR A 318 15.87 9.42 -22.57
N SER A 319 14.66 9.83 -22.96
CA SER A 319 13.89 9.10 -23.98
C SER A 319 14.08 9.74 -25.36
N TRP A 320 14.45 8.92 -26.33
CA TRP A 320 14.59 9.31 -27.72
C TRP A 320 13.51 8.65 -28.56
N LEU A 321 13.10 9.33 -29.63
CA LEU A 321 12.18 8.79 -30.63
C LEU A 321 12.86 8.88 -32.01
N LEU A 322 12.95 7.74 -32.68
CA LEU A 322 13.32 7.63 -34.09
C LEU A 322 12.05 7.46 -34.92
N ARG A 323 11.84 8.33 -35.91
CA ARG A 323 10.75 8.21 -36.87
C ARG A 323 11.28 7.74 -38.22
N PHE A 324 10.62 6.76 -38.82
CA PHE A 324 11.01 6.13 -40.07
C PHE A 324 10.06 6.50 -41.20
N LYS A 325 10.55 6.36 -42.43
CA LYS A 325 9.80 6.69 -43.65
C LYS A 325 8.68 5.71 -44.00
N ASP A 326 8.87 4.43 -43.67
CA ASP A 326 7.99 3.33 -44.04
C ASP A 326 8.11 2.16 -43.07
N GLN A 327 7.09 1.30 -43.07
CA GLN A 327 6.99 0.14 -42.19
C GLN A 327 8.17 -0.83 -42.37
N ALA A 328 8.59 -1.11 -43.60
CA ALA A 328 9.71 -2.02 -43.85
C ALA A 328 11.01 -1.52 -43.22
N THR A 329 11.24 -0.20 -43.21
CA THR A 329 12.41 0.41 -42.55
C THR A 329 12.34 0.23 -41.02
N LEU A 330 11.16 0.39 -40.43
CA LEU A 330 10.91 0.17 -39.01
C LEU A 330 11.12 -1.31 -38.63
N GLU A 331 10.57 -2.25 -39.40
CA GLU A 331 10.71 -3.70 -39.19
C GLU A 331 12.19 -4.12 -39.20
N ASN A 332 12.95 -3.67 -40.21
CA ASN A 332 14.39 -3.95 -40.29
C ASN A 332 15.19 -3.34 -39.12
N PHE A 333 14.76 -2.19 -38.59
CA PHE A 333 15.38 -1.60 -37.41
C PHE A 333 15.04 -2.41 -36.16
N GLN A 334 13.76 -2.76 -35.99
CA GLN A 334 13.27 -3.56 -34.88
C GLN A 334 13.95 -4.92 -34.81
N GLU A 335 14.02 -5.66 -35.93
CA GLU A 335 14.70 -6.96 -35.99
C GLU A 335 16.16 -6.86 -35.52
N GLY A 336 16.89 -5.84 -35.97
CA GLY A 336 18.29 -5.64 -35.57
C GLY A 336 18.46 -5.31 -34.09
N VAL A 337 17.57 -4.50 -33.51
CA VAL A 337 17.58 -4.18 -32.06
C VAL A 337 17.16 -5.39 -31.23
N MET A 338 16.13 -6.12 -31.65
CA MET A 338 15.64 -7.31 -30.95
C MET A 338 16.64 -8.45 -31.00
N GLN A 339 17.27 -8.68 -32.15
CA GLN A 339 18.36 -9.64 -32.28
C GLN A 339 19.50 -9.29 -31.32
N ALA A 340 19.94 -8.03 -31.30
CA ALA A 340 21.00 -7.57 -30.41
C ALA A 340 20.66 -7.79 -28.92
N LEU A 341 19.44 -7.44 -28.50
CA LEU A 341 18.98 -7.67 -27.13
C LEU A 341 18.95 -9.15 -26.77
N TRP A 342 18.40 -9.98 -27.65
CA TRP A 342 18.28 -11.41 -27.39
C TRP A 342 19.65 -12.09 -27.32
N GLU A 343 20.56 -11.79 -28.26
CA GLU A 343 21.92 -12.37 -28.28
C GLU A 343 22.73 -11.92 -27.05
N GLN A 344 22.51 -10.68 -26.58
CA GLN A 344 23.15 -10.15 -25.36
C GLN A 344 22.66 -10.86 -24.10
N LEU A 345 21.34 -11.11 -23.99
CA LEU A 345 20.72 -11.73 -22.84
C LEU A 345 20.99 -13.23 -22.73
N ASN A 346 20.96 -13.94 -23.87
CA ASN A 346 21.07 -15.40 -23.89
C ASN A 346 22.51 -15.89 -24.09
N GLU A 347 23.45 -14.99 -24.33
CA GLU A 347 24.86 -15.31 -24.66
C GLU A 347 24.97 -16.40 -25.73
N MET A 348 24.06 -16.34 -26.71
CA MET A 348 23.96 -17.28 -27.80
C MET A 348 23.74 -16.52 -29.10
N LYS A 349 24.38 -16.97 -30.18
CA LYS A 349 24.17 -16.35 -31.49
C LYS A 349 22.79 -16.72 -32.02
N TRP A 350 22.07 -15.72 -32.51
CA TRP A 350 20.74 -15.85 -33.10
C TRP A 350 20.75 -16.93 -34.17
N SER A 351 21.78 -16.96 -35.01
CA SER A 351 22.01 -17.98 -36.06
C SER A 351 22.11 -19.44 -35.57
N LYS A 352 22.31 -19.68 -34.27
CA LYS A 352 22.33 -21.03 -33.67
C LYS A 352 20.98 -21.46 -33.07
N VAL A 353 20.07 -20.51 -32.88
CA VAL A 353 18.69 -20.77 -32.42
C VAL A 353 17.91 -21.45 -33.53
N LYS A 354 16.97 -22.33 -33.20
CA LYS A 354 16.09 -22.91 -34.22
C LYS A 354 15.18 -21.84 -34.79
N ASP A 355 14.90 -21.87 -36.08
CA ASP A 355 14.11 -20.81 -36.74
C ASP A 355 12.75 -20.56 -36.08
N GLN A 356 12.11 -21.62 -35.58
CA GLN A 356 10.83 -21.50 -34.86
C GLN A 356 10.93 -20.82 -33.49
N GLU A 357 12.04 -20.99 -32.78
CA GLU A 357 12.27 -20.30 -31.52
C GLU A 357 12.57 -18.82 -31.79
N ARG A 358 13.24 -18.50 -32.91
CA ARG A 358 13.45 -17.12 -33.35
C ARG A 358 12.13 -16.43 -33.69
N GLU A 359 11.29 -17.09 -34.47
CA GLU A 359 9.96 -16.59 -34.87
C GLU A 359 9.10 -16.34 -33.63
N TYR A 360 9.02 -17.30 -32.70
CA TYR A 360 8.30 -17.13 -31.45
C TYR A 360 8.80 -15.94 -30.61
N VAL A 361 10.12 -15.75 -30.53
CA VAL A 361 10.71 -14.62 -29.80
C VAL A 361 10.38 -13.29 -30.50
N LEU A 362 10.52 -13.21 -31.82
CA LEU A 362 10.18 -12.00 -32.60
C LEU A 362 8.69 -11.67 -32.52
N GLU A 363 7.82 -12.66 -32.62
CA GLU A 363 6.37 -12.50 -32.47
C GLU A 363 5.98 -12.05 -31.06
N ALA A 364 6.57 -12.64 -30.03
CA ALA A 364 6.35 -12.21 -28.65
C ALA A 364 6.84 -10.78 -28.39
N PHE A 365 7.83 -10.30 -29.15
CA PHE A 365 8.25 -8.90 -29.16
C PHE A 365 7.37 -8.01 -30.05
N ASN A 366 6.67 -8.56 -31.05
CA ASN A 366 5.75 -7.84 -31.94
C ASN A 366 4.36 -7.65 -31.34
N ASP A 367 3.83 -8.58 -30.53
CA ASP A 367 2.58 -8.37 -29.76
C ASP A 367 2.73 -7.28 -28.67
N LEU A 368 3.88 -6.59 -28.63
CA LEU A 368 4.18 -5.37 -27.86
C LEU A 368 3.90 -4.08 -28.63
N THR A 369 3.49 -4.16 -29.90
CA THR A 369 3.17 -2.99 -30.70
C THR A 369 1.90 -2.36 -30.17
N MET A 370 1.97 -1.06 -29.87
CA MET A 370 0.78 -0.27 -29.58
C MET A 370 -0.06 -0.21 -30.86
N ASP A 371 -1.00 -1.13 -31.02
CA ASP A 371 -2.09 -0.96 -31.97
C ASP A 371 -3.02 0.12 -31.38
N ASP A 372 -3.09 1.29 -32.02
CA ASP A 372 -4.11 2.28 -31.69
C ASP A 372 -5.47 1.67 -32.07
N ALA A 373 -6.10 0.92 -31.15
CA ALA A 373 -7.47 0.49 -31.28
C ALA A 373 -8.35 1.74 -31.37
N LYS A 374 -8.68 2.12 -32.60
CA LYS A 374 -9.17 3.43 -33.03
C LYS A 374 -10.60 3.79 -32.58
N GLU A 375 -11.14 3.13 -31.56
CA GLU A 375 -12.52 3.35 -31.09
C GLU A 375 -12.67 3.46 -29.56
N ALA A 376 -11.62 3.31 -28.75
CA ALA A 376 -11.79 3.23 -27.29
C ALA A 376 -11.76 4.55 -26.51
N ALA A 377 -11.49 5.70 -27.16
CA ALA A 377 -11.31 6.97 -26.45
C ALA A 377 -12.63 7.61 -25.96
N GLU A 378 -13.78 7.27 -26.56
CA GLU A 378 -15.08 7.85 -26.17
C GLU A 378 -15.93 6.94 -25.27
N GLU A 379 -15.68 5.62 -25.23
CA GLU A 379 -16.42 4.70 -24.35
C GLU A 379 -15.75 4.48 -22.97
N ALA A 380 -14.46 4.77 -22.83
CA ALA A 380 -13.71 4.49 -21.60
C ALA A 380 -13.89 5.55 -20.48
N GLU A 381 -14.43 6.73 -20.79
CA GLU A 381 -14.82 7.68 -19.74
C GLU A 381 -16.17 7.32 -19.08
N GLY A 382 -16.96 6.43 -19.69
CA GLY A 382 -18.25 5.97 -19.14
C GLY A 382 -18.19 4.69 -18.30
N GLU A 383 -17.23 3.78 -18.55
CA GLU A 383 -17.20 2.48 -17.85
C GLU A 383 -16.40 2.48 -16.53
N GLU A 384 -15.60 3.51 -16.23
CA GLU A 384 -15.00 3.66 -14.88
C GLU A 384 -15.96 4.34 -13.88
N GLU A 385 -17.11 4.85 -14.35
CA GLU A 385 -18.19 5.36 -13.49
C GLU A 385 -19.24 4.29 -13.14
N GLU A 386 -19.20 3.09 -13.73
CA GLU A 386 -20.20 2.03 -13.51
C GLU A 386 -19.86 1.05 -12.36
N SER A 387 -19.14 1.51 -11.33
CA SER A 387 -19.20 0.91 -9.99
C SER A 387 -19.84 1.89 -9.00
N ASP A 388 -20.98 2.46 -9.38
CA ASP A 388 -21.94 3.06 -8.47
C ASP A 388 -22.77 1.93 -7.81
N GLU A 389 -22.11 1.15 -6.94
CA GLU A 389 -22.81 0.56 -5.81
C GLU A 389 -22.70 1.57 -4.66
N SER A 390 -23.86 2.04 -4.22
CA SER A 390 -24.06 2.98 -3.14
C SER A 390 -23.58 2.38 -1.80
N ASP A 391 -22.29 2.46 -1.53
CA ASP A 391 -21.77 2.37 -0.17
C ASP A 391 -21.91 3.76 0.47
N SER A 392 -23.05 3.96 1.14
CA SER A 392 -23.24 5.02 2.13
C SER A 392 -22.13 4.89 3.17
N GLU A 393 -21.17 5.83 3.19
CA GLU A 393 -20.14 5.90 4.23
C GLU A 393 -20.75 6.28 5.59
N GLY A 394 -21.40 5.32 6.23
CA GLY A 394 -21.57 5.28 7.68
C GLY A 394 -20.31 4.69 8.27
N ARG A 395 -19.51 5.49 8.98
CA ARG A 395 -18.32 5.02 9.70
C ARG A 395 -18.78 4.38 11.02
N PRO A 396 -18.61 3.06 11.23
CA PRO A 396 -18.73 2.43 12.53
C PRO A 396 -17.40 2.65 13.27
N GLN A 397 -17.46 3.35 14.40
CA GLN A 397 -16.31 3.50 15.31
C GLN A 397 -16.41 2.40 16.36
N SER A 398 -15.65 1.32 16.15
CA SER A 398 -15.48 0.21 17.09
C SER A 398 -14.51 0.56 18.21
N GLU A 399 -14.85 0.04 19.36
CA GLU A 399 -14.19 0.06 20.65
C GLU A 399 -12.83 -0.65 20.64
N HIS A 400 -11.94 -0.25 21.55
CA HIS A 400 -11.15 -1.23 22.29
C HIS A 400 -10.96 -0.76 23.74
N TYR A 401 -11.39 -1.63 24.64
CA TYR A 401 -11.05 -1.67 26.06
C TYR A 401 -9.74 -2.42 26.27
N ASP A 402 -9.13 -2.05 27.40
CA ASP A 402 -8.17 -2.74 28.26
C ASP A 402 -6.75 -2.98 27.73
N ASP A 403 -5.88 -2.07 28.16
CA ASP A 403 -4.43 -2.22 28.22
C ASP A 403 -4.05 -2.57 29.67
N ASP A 404 -3.80 -3.86 29.95
CA ASP A 404 -3.16 -4.33 31.17
C ASP A 404 -1.90 -5.15 30.90
N GLU A 405 -1.07 -4.78 29.91
CA GLU A 405 0.29 -5.32 29.82
C GLU A 405 1.36 -4.24 29.93
N SER A 406 2.12 -4.37 31.02
CA SER A 406 3.19 -3.50 31.50
C SER A 406 4.20 -3.05 30.44
N GLU A 407 4.40 -1.74 30.39
CA GLU A 407 5.41 -0.98 29.65
C GLU A 407 6.83 -1.57 29.76
N ASP A 408 7.38 -2.00 28.62
CA ASP A 408 8.81 -1.85 28.32
C ASP A 408 8.93 -0.79 27.21
N ASP A 409 9.35 0.42 27.59
CA ASP A 409 9.65 1.57 26.72
C ASP A 409 10.43 1.15 25.45
N VAL A 410 9.79 1.15 24.27
CA VAL A 410 10.48 0.97 22.99
C VAL A 410 10.95 2.32 22.45
N ASP A 411 12.26 2.55 22.59
CA ASP A 411 13.07 3.62 22.02
C ASP A 411 12.71 3.86 20.52
N LEU A 412 12.10 5.00 20.18
CA LEU A 412 11.60 5.37 18.83
C LEU A 412 12.70 5.81 17.83
N ASP A 413 13.97 5.55 18.14
CA ASP A 413 15.09 5.96 17.29
C ASP A 413 15.68 4.78 16.52
N ASN A 414 15.79 4.99 15.21
CA ASN A 414 16.39 4.13 14.18
C ASN A 414 17.89 3.85 14.43
N LYS A 415 18.23 3.21 15.55
CA LYS A 415 19.62 2.93 16.00
C LYS A 415 20.22 1.69 15.35
N ASP A 416 19.39 0.77 14.87
CA ASP A 416 19.83 -0.55 14.37
C ASP A 416 20.15 -0.59 12.87
N GLY A 417 19.71 0.42 12.08
CA GLY A 417 19.97 0.52 10.64
C GLY A 417 19.24 -0.51 9.75
N ASN A 418 18.36 -1.33 10.34
CA ASN A 418 17.54 -2.30 9.59
C ASN A 418 16.37 -1.60 8.89
N VAL A 419 15.89 -2.15 7.78
CA VAL A 419 14.71 -1.68 7.05
C VAL A 419 13.70 -2.81 6.86
N ASN A 420 12.44 -2.46 6.61
CA ASN A 420 11.42 -3.43 6.22
C ASN A 420 11.84 -4.15 4.94
N SER A 421 11.59 -5.46 4.85
CA SER A 421 12.17 -6.32 3.80
C SER A 421 11.18 -7.31 3.17
N GLN A 422 10.14 -7.71 3.91
CA GLN A 422 9.13 -8.66 3.46
C GLN A 422 7.79 -8.28 4.09
N LEU A 423 6.71 -8.56 3.36
CA LEU A 423 5.33 -8.39 3.78
C LEU A 423 4.59 -9.70 3.57
N ALA A 424 3.90 -10.18 4.60
CA ALA A 424 2.97 -11.30 4.50
C ALA A 424 1.58 -10.83 4.95
N VAL A 425 0.58 -11.00 4.09
CA VAL A 425 -0.81 -10.61 4.36
C VAL A 425 -1.59 -11.85 4.78
N GLY A 426 -2.26 -11.77 5.93
CA GLY A 426 -3.15 -12.81 6.44
C GLY A 426 -4.35 -13.04 5.52
N THR A 427 -4.83 -14.27 5.51
CA THR A 427 -5.94 -14.72 4.67
C THR A 427 -7.18 -15.10 5.48
N LYS A 428 -7.02 -15.30 6.79
CA LYS A 428 -8.07 -15.69 7.73
C LYS A 428 -8.20 -14.72 8.89
N HIS A 429 -7.06 -14.25 9.40
CA HIS A 429 -7.03 -13.17 10.37
C HIS A 429 -6.64 -11.89 9.64
N ASP A 430 -7.41 -10.83 9.84
CA ASP A 430 -7.21 -9.50 9.25
C ASP A 430 -5.93 -8.85 9.83
N ARG A 431 -4.78 -9.43 9.51
CA ARG A 431 -3.46 -9.07 10.03
C ARG A 431 -2.42 -9.14 8.92
N SER A 432 -1.48 -8.21 8.95
CA SER A 432 -0.29 -8.19 8.11
C SER A 432 0.97 -8.25 8.94
N PHE A 433 1.97 -8.95 8.44
CA PHE A 433 3.23 -9.17 9.11
C PHE A 433 4.35 -8.57 8.27
N VAL A 434 5.15 -7.68 8.87
CA VAL A 434 6.25 -7.00 8.19
C VAL A 434 7.57 -7.35 8.87
N ILE A 435 8.52 -7.85 8.09
CA ILE A 435 9.83 -8.30 8.59
C ILE A 435 10.85 -7.17 8.44
N ARG A 436 11.50 -6.82 9.55
CA ARG A 436 12.54 -5.79 9.66
C ARG A 436 13.76 -6.37 10.37
N GLY A 437 14.75 -6.82 9.62
CA GLY A 437 15.90 -7.54 10.17
C GLY A 437 15.46 -8.80 10.91
N SER A 438 15.76 -8.91 12.20
CA SER A 438 15.35 -10.02 13.07
C SER A 438 14.08 -9.75 13.89
N LYS A 439 13.26 -8.76 13.50
CA LYS A 439 12.01 -8.37 14.15
C LYS A 439 10.84 -8.54 13.18
N ILE A 440 9.65 -8.83 13.69
CA ILE A 440 8.41 -8.93 12.89
C ILE A 440 7.35 -8.04 13.52
N GLY A 441 6.94 -6.99 12.81
CA GLY A 441 5.79 -6.15 13.19
C GLY A 441 4.49 -6.79 12.75
N VAL A 442 3.48 -6.78 13.63
CA VAL A 442 2.13 -7.30 13.38
C VAL A 442 1.16 -6.14 13.32
N PHE A 443 0.42 -6.04 12.23
CA PHE A 443 -0.52 -4.95 11.96
C PHE A 443 -1.91 -5.51 11.74
N LYS A 444 -2.88 -5.15 12.57
CA LYS A 444 -4.29 -5.50 12.40
C LYS A 444 -4.93 -4.61 11.33
N HIS A 445 -5.79 -5.16 10.49
CA HIS A 445 -6.57 -4.37 9.53
C HIS A 445 -7.84 -3.91 10.22
N MET A 446 -8.12 -2.61 10.12
CA MET A 446 -9.26 -1.99 10.75
C MET A 446 -10.37 -1.76 9.72
N PRO A 447 -11.66 -1.81 10.10
CA PRO A 447 -12.79 -1.63 9.17
C PRO A 447 -12.76 -0.31 8.39
N ASN A 448 -12.10 0.71 8.95
CA ASN A 448 -11.91 2.02 8.31
C ASN A 448 -10.79 2.04 7.25
N LYS A 449 -10.25 0.88 6.84
CA LYS A 449 -9.16 0.74 5.85
C LYS A 449 -7.83 1.34 6.34
N HIS A 450 -7.63 1.38 7.65
CA HIS A 450 -6.35 1.67 8.27
C HIS A 450 -5.70 0.40 8.81
N LEU A 451 -4.38 0.47 9.01
CA LEU A 451 -3.64 -0.52 9.76
C LEU A 451 -3.46 -0.02 11.19
N GLU A 452 -3.47 -0.93 12.15
CA GLU A 452 -3.12 -0.65 13.54
C GLU A 452 -1.96 -1.55 13.93
N PHE A 453 -0.87 -0.95 14.42
CA PHE A 453 0.23 -1.74 14.97
C PHE A 453 -0.24 -2.43 16.26
N THR A 454 -0.22 -3.76 16.28
CA THR A 454 -0.66 -4.55 17.44
C THR A 454 0.51 -4.95 18.32
N THR A 455 1.54 -5.56 17.74
CA THR A 455 2.67 -6.08 18.52
C THR A 455 3.91 -6.27 17.64
N ASN A 456 5.05 -6.42 18.28
CA ASN A 456 6.34 -6.71 17.64
C ASN A 456 6.94 -7.99 18.25
N ILE A 457 7.24 -8.94 17.38
CA ILE A 457 8.05 -10.11 17.69
C ILE A 457 9.52 -9.72 17.59
N SER A 458 10.08 -9.32 18.74
CA SER A 458 11.39 -8.64 18.84
C SER A 458 12.63 -9.51 18.53
N LYS A 459 12.50 -10.85 18.52
CA LYS A 459 13.64 -11.77 18.39
C LYS A 459 13.27 -13.00 17.57
N VAL A 460 13.51 -12.93 16.26
CA VAL A 460 13.53 -14.12 15.40
C VAL A 460 14.83 -14.89 15.65
N GLU A 461 14.79 -15.81 16.61
CA GLU A 461 15.91 -16.66 16.97
C GLU A 461 15.61 -18.14 16.74
N THR A 462 16.62 -18.86 16.26
CA THR A 462 16.58 -20.32 16.19
C THR A 462 16.32 -20.92 17.58
N PRO A 463 15.85 -22.18 17.69
CA PRO A 463 15.70 -22.86 18.98
C PRO A 463 16.99 -22.95 19.81
N LYS A 464 18.15 -22.70 19.19
CA LYS A 464 19.48 -22.63 19.81
C LYS A 464 19.89 -21.21 20.25
N GLY A 465 18.98 -20.23 20.17
CA GLY A 465 19.21 -18.83 20.59
C GLY A 465 20.02 -17.98 19.59
N LYS A 466 20.21 -18.45 18.35
CA LYS A 466 20.89 -17.66 17.30
C LYS A 466 19.87 -16.80 16.56
N LEU A 467 20.04 -15.48 16.60
CA LEU A 467 19.26 -14.51 15.81
C LEU A 467 19.58 -14.61 14.32
N PHE A 468 18.58 -14.43 13.48
CA PHE A 468 18.74 -14.29 12.03
C PHE A 468 17.66 -13.38 11.43
N SER A 469 17.94 -12.84 10.24
CA SER A 469 16.98 -12.08 9.45
C SER A 469 16.40 -12.99 8.37
N PRO A 470 15.09 -13.32 8.41
CA PRO A 470 14.49 -14.20 7.41
C PRO A 470 14.59 -13.62 6.00
N SER A 471 15.10 -14.40 5.04
CA SER A 471 15.14 -13.99 3.63
C SER A 471 13.81 -14.21 2.93
N LYS A 472 12.98 -15.10 3.46
CA LYS A 472 11.67 -15.44 2.93
C LYS A 472 10.74 -15.93 4.03
N VAL A 473 9.48 -15.54 3.93
CA VAL A 473 8.40 -15.91 4.85
C VAL A 473 7.18 -16.44 4.10
N MET A 474 6.38 -17.26 4.76
CA MET A 474 5.06 -17.69 4.29
C MET A 474 4.19 -18.00 5.49
N LEU A 475 2.98 -17.43 5.55
CA LEU A 475 1.97 -17.82 6.53
C LEU A 475 1.51 -19.25 6.27
N HIS A 476 1.13 -19.97 7.30
CA HIS A 476 0.86 -21.39 7.22
C HIS A 476 -0.15 -21.84 8.27
N SER A 477 -0.91 -22.88 7.96
CA SER A 477 -1.93 -23.44 8.86
C SER A 477 -2.89 -22.39 9.40
N GLU A 478 -3.65 -21.74 8.51
CA GLU A 478 -4.71 -20.79 8.88
C GLU A 478 -4.17 -19.54 9.61
N ASP A 479 -3.04 -19.03 9.14
CA ASP A 479 -2.28 -17.91 9.72
C ASP A 479 -1.86 -18.10 11.20
N GLN A 480 -1.88 -19.34 11.72
CA GLN A 480 -1.38 -19.64 13.07
C GLN A 480 0.14 -19.75 13.11
N ASN A 481 0.75 -20.12 11.99
CA ASN A 481 2.18 -20.35 11.92
C ASN A 481 2.81 -19.52 10.79
N MET A 482 4.10 -19.24 10.93
CA MET A 482 4.91 -18.66 9.88
C MET A 482 6.12 -19.55 9.60
N VAL A 483 6.32 -19.90 8.34
CA VAL A 483 7.51 -20.62 7.88
C VAL A 483 8.56 -19.60 7.48
N LEU A 484 9.74 -19.70 8.10
CA LEU A 484 10.85 -18.76 7.96
C LEU A 484 12.07 -19.48 7.36
N GLN A 485 12.78 -18.78 6.49
CA GLN A 485 14.04 -19.26 5.93
C GLN A 485 15.22 -18.37 6.34
N ASP A 486 16.27 -18.98 6.87
CA ASP A 486 17.54 -18.32 7.15
C ASP A 486 18.44 -18.37 5.89
N PRO A 487 18.87 -17.23 5.34
CA PRO A 487 19.75 -17.21 4.17
C PRO A 487 21.11 -17.89 4.40
N ASN A 488 21.56 -18.00 5.67
CA ASN A 488 22.81 -18.68 6.01
C ASN A 488 22.67 -20.20 6.07
N ASN A 489 21.45 -20.72 6.14
CA ASN A 489 21.15 -22.14 6.32
C ASN A 489 20.02 -22.59 5.38
N PRO A 490 20.26 -22.66 4.05
CA PRO A 490 19.20 -22.90 3.07
C PRO A 490 18.58 -24.30 3.12
N ASN A 491 19.17 -25.23 3.87
CA ASN A 491 18.67 -26.59 4.04
C ASN A 491 17.70 -26.75 5.23
N LEU A 492 17.56 -25.69 6.04
CA LEU A 492 16.71 -25.64 7.22
C LEU A 492 15.60 -24.60 7.00
N LEU A 493 14.40 -24.95 7.43
CA LEU A 493 13.27 -24.03 7.57
C LEU A 493 12.86 -24.00 9.04
N TYR A 494 12.32 -22.88 9.50
CA TYR A 494 11.89 -22.72 10.89
C TYR A 494 10.39 -22.45 10.93
N ARG A 495 9.69 -23.11 11.85
CA ARG A 495 8.28 -22.82 12.13
C ARG A 495 8.19 -21.92 13.34
N MET A 496 7.68 -20.72 13.12
CA MET A 496 7.25 -19.82 14.17
C MET A 496 5.77 -20.00 14.44
N ASP A 497 5.43 -20.09 15.72
CA ASP A 497 4.06 -19.96 16.18
C ASP A 497 3.75 -18.47 16.38
N LEU A 498 2.70 -17.98 15.72
CA LEU A 498 2.36 -16.55 15.71
C LEU A 498 1.59 -16.11 16.95
N GLU A 499 0.98 -17.04 17.69
CA GLU A 499 0.32 -16.75 18.97
C GLU A 499 1.37 -16.51 20.05
N TYR A 500 2.40 -17.37 20.12
CA TYR A 500 3.49 -17.22 21.10
C TYR A 500 4.62 -16.29 20.63
N GLY A 501 4.68 -15.97 19.34
CA GLY A 501 5.75 -15.16 18.74
C GLY A 501 7.14 -15.81 18.80
N LYS A 502 7.23 -17.15 18.76
CA LYS A 502 8.49 -17.90 18.94
C LYS A 502 8.67 -19.01 17.93
N ILE A 503 9.92 -19.31 17.59
CA ILE A 503 10.26 -20.48 16.77
C ILE A 503 10.09 -21.75 17.63
N VAL A 504 9.13 -22.58 17.25
CA VAL A 504 8.75 -23.81 17.96
C VAL A 504 9.31 -25.08 17.31
N ASP A 505 9.70 -25.02 16.04
CA ASP A 505 10.22 -26.19 15.31
C ASP A 505 11.31 -25.82 14.30
N GLU A 506 12.24 -26.75 14.07
CA GLU A 506 13.33 -26.68 13.09
C GLU A 506 13.19 -27.84 12.09
N TRP A 507 12.94 -27.51 10.84
CA TRP A 507 12.70 -28.45 9.76
C TRP A 507 13.92 -28.59 8.88
N LYS A 508 14.66 -29.69 9.09
CA LYS A 508 15.70 -30.12 8.16
C LYS A 508 15.07 -30.69 6.90
N VAL A 509 15.15 -29.94 5.80
CA VAL A 509 14.52 -30.35 4.53
C VAL A 509 15.30 -31.48 3.88
N HIS A 510 16.61 -31.27 3.65
CA HIS A 510 17.50 -32.27 3.06
C HIS A 510 18.97 -31.96 3.37
N ASP A 511 19.86 -32.94 3.27
CA ASP A 511 21.31 -32.76 3.48
C ASP A 511 22.02 -32.07 2.32
N ASP A 512 21.74 -32.51 1.08
CA ASP A 512 22.44 -32.03 -0.12
C ASP A 512 21.65 -31.05 -0.99
N ILE A 513 20.34 -30.89 -0.73
CA ILE A 513 19.44 -30.12 -1.60
C ILE A 513 18.99 -28.88 -0.82
N PRO A 514 19.54 -27.69 -1.13
CA PRO A 514 19.12 -26.46 -0.50
C PRO A 514 17.73 -26.07 -0.98
N VAL A 515 16.95 -25.43 -0.11
CA VAL A 515 15.72 -24.72 -0.50
C VAL A 515 16.15 -23.35 -0.99
N THR A 516 15.89 -23.05 -2.26
CA THR A 516 16.04 -21.70 -2.82
C THR A 516 14.79 -20.88 -2.55
N ASN A 517 13.62 -21.52 -2.68
CA ASN A 517 12.33 -20.88 -2.53
C ASN A 517 11.27 -21.92 -2.14
N PHE A 518 10.16 -21.46 -1.57
CA PHE A 518 9.01 -22.29 -1.22
C PHE A 518 7.69 -21.54 -1.45
N ALA A 519 6.64 -22.29 -1.69
CA ALA A 519 5.30 -21.79 -1.99
C ALA A 519 4.26 -22.75 -1.40
N PRO A 520 3.02 -22.30 -1.16
CA PRO A 520 1.97 -23.18 -0.67
C PRO A 520 1.69 -24.32 -1.67
N GLU A 521 1.05 -25.40 -1.23
CA GLU A 521 0.70 -26.52 -2.12
C GLU A 521 -0.35 -26.12 -3.17
N THR A 522 -1.29 -25.26 -2.79
CA THR A 522 -2.31 -24.66 -3.63
C THR A 522 -2.39 -23.15 -3.33
N LYS A 523 -2.92 -22.35 -4.25
CA LYS A 523 -2.97 -20.86 -4.10
C LYS A 523 -3.57 -20.42 -2.75
N PHE A 524 -4.60 -21.12 -2.28
CA PHE A 524 -5.32 -20.83 -1.03
C PHE A 524 -4.99 -21.78 0.13
N ALA A 525 -3.92 -22.58 0.04
CA ALA A 525 -3.62 -23.58 1.08
C ALA A 525 -3.44 -22.95 2.47
N GLN A 526 -3.03 -21.67 2.53
CA GLN A 526 -2.85 -20.92 3.77
C GLN A 526 -4.15 -20.73 4.56
N GLN A 527 -5.31 -20.77 3.89
CA GLN A 527 -6.64 -20.73 4.53
C GLN A 527 -7.03 -22.04 5.20
N THR A 528 -6.24 -23.09 5.01
CA THR A 528 -6.53 -24.44 5.51
C THR A 528 -5.42 -24.89 6.46
N SER A 529 -5.71 -25.93 7.25
CA SER A 529 -4.72 -26.63 8.07
C SER A 529 -3.74 -27.51 7.25
N ALA A 530 -3.64 -27.31 5.93
CA ALA A 530 -2.70 -28.02 5.07
C ALA A 530 -1.28 -27.89 5.61
N GLN A 531 -0.68 -29.02 5.97
CA GLN A 531 0.69 -29.10 6.47
C GLN A 531 1.77 -29.05 5.39
N PRO A 532 1.62 -29.78 4.27
CA PRO A 532 2.67 -29.83 3.27
C PRO A 532 2.62 -28.61 2.34
N PHE A 533 3.77 -28.32 1.76
CA PHE A 533 3.95 -27.23 0.81
C PHE A 533 5.05 -27.61 -0.20
N ILE A 534 5.29 -26.76 -1.19
CA ILE A 534 6.29 -27.04 -2.23
C ILE A 534 7.57 -26.26 -1.98
N GLY A 535 8.70 -26.90 -2.27
CA GLY A 535 10.02 -26.29 -2.25
C GLY A 535 10.73 -26.53 -3.56
N HIS A 536 11.63 -25.62 -3.93
CA HIS A 536 12.55 -25.86 -5.04
C HIS A 536 13.96 -25.40 -4.69
N SER A 537 14.94 -26.06 -5.29
CA SER A 537 16.33 -25.63 -5.36
C SER A 537 16.61 -25.05 -6.74
N ALA A 538 17.87 -24.71 -7.04
CA ALA A 538 18.27 -24.29 -8.38
C ALA A 538 17.93 -25.33 -9.48
N ASN A 539 17.88 -26.63 -9.17
CA ASN A 539 17.69 -27.70 -10.16
C ASN A 539 16.69 -28.79 -9.74
N ALA A 540 15.98 -28.63 -8.62
CA ALA A 540 15.02 -29.61 -8.13
C ALA A 540 13.73 -28.95 -7.68
N LEU A 541 12.61 -29.66 -7.83
CA LEU A 541 11.29 -29.30 -7.34
C LEU A 541 10.76 -30.47 -6.49
N PHE A 542 10.28 -30.20 -5.27
CA PHE A 542 9.93 -31.24 -4.31
C PHE A 542 8.83 -30.81 -3.33
N ARG A 543 8.20 -31.80 -2.68
CA ARG A 543 7.29 -31.55 -1.56
C ARG A 543 8.07 -31.51 -0.25
N ILE A 544 7.69 -30.58 0.61
CA ILE A 544 8.14 -30.52 2.01
C ILE A 544 6.92 -30.87 2.87
N ASP A 545 7.02 -31.91 3.69
CA ASP A 545 5.98 -32.29 4.64
C ASP A 545 6.57 -32.32 6.06
N PRO A 546 6.20 -31.36 6.93
CA PRO A 546 6.67 -31.29 8.32
C PRO A 546 6.42 -32.56 9.13
N ARG A 547 5.42 -33.39 8.76
CA ARG A 547 5.03 -34.59 9.49
C ARG A 547 5.94 -35.78 9.23
N VAL A 548 6.75 -35.73 8.18
CA VAL A 548 7.73 -36.78 7.86
C VAL A 548 8.85 -36.76 8.91
N SER A 549 9.28 -37.93 9.38
CA SER A 549 10.37 -38.05 10.34
C SER A 549 11.74 -37.89 9.66
N GLY A 550 12.69 -37.24 10.34
CA GLY A 550 14.00 -36.96 9.75
C GLY A 550 13.93 -35.83 8.71
N ASN A 551 14.40 -36.12 7.49
CA ASN A 551 14.40 -35.16 6.39
C ASN A 551 12.95 -34.91 5.91
N LYS A 552 12.53 -33.64 5.89
CA LYS A 552 11.15 -33.25 5.57
C LYS A 552 10.82 -33.28 4.08
N LEU A 553 11.83 -33.46 3.22
CA LEU A 553 11.66 -33.64 1.79
C LEU A 553 11.05 -35.02 1.49
N VAL A 554 9.95 -35.03 0.73
CA VAL A 554 9.30 -36.28 0.30
C VAL A 554 9.97 -36.80 -0.97
N GLU A 555 10.83 -37.82 -0.83
CA GLU A 555 11.64 -38.36 -1.95
C GLU A 555 10.80 -38.84 -3.14
N ALA A 556 9.64 -39.45 -2.88
CA ALA A 556 8.74 -39.92 -3.92
C ALA A 556 8.18 -38.80 -4.83
N GLN A 557 8.25 -37.55 -4.37
CA GLN A 557 7.78 -36.36 -5.09
C GLN A 557 8.92 -35.38 -5.39
N LEU A 558 10.17 -35.84 -5.30
CA LEU A 558 11.35 -35.12 -5.74
C LEU A 558 11.50 -35.25 -7.26
N LYS A 559 11.51 -34.11 -7.94
CA LYS A 559 11.94 -34.00 -9.33
C LYS A 559 13.26 -33.24 -9.40
N GLN A 560 14.36 -33.94 -9.61
CA GLN A 560 15.67 -33.34 -9.87
C GLN A 560 16.02 -33.39 -11.36
N TYR A 561 16.59 -32.31 -11.87
CA TYR A 561 17.05 -32.20 -13.25
C TYR A 561 18.59 -32.29 -13.31
N LEU A 562 19.09 -32.96 -14.35
CA LEU A 562 20.54 -33.02 -14.64
C LEU A 562 21.06 -31.71 -15.22
N SER A 563 20.22 -30.99 -15.96
CA SER A 563 20.56 -29.69 -16.53
C SER A 563 20.55 -28.59 -15.47
N LYS A 564 21.49 -27.66 -15.56
CA LYS A 564 21.51 -26.44 -14.74
C LYS A 564 20.40 -25.50 -15.20
N ASN A 565 19.22 -25.64 -14.63
CA ASN A 565 18.03 -24.85 -14.97
C ASN A 565 18.01 -23.53 -14.23
N ASP A 566 18.54 -23.49 -13.00
CA ASP A 566 18.64 -22.29 -12.18
C ASP A 566 17.28 -21.68 -11.84
N PHE A 567 16.40 -22.47 -11.21
CA PHE A 567 15.06 -22.06 -10.81
C PHE A 567 15.09 -20.92 -9.78
N SER A 568 14.19 -19.96 -9.95
CA SER A 568 14.16 -18.69 -9.20
C SER A 568 12.89 -18.51 -8.37
N ALA A 569 11.72 -18.79 -8.95
CA ALA A 569 10.43 -18.56 -8.33
C ALA A 569 9.41 -19.65 -8.69
N ALA A 570 8.45 -19.88 -7.79
CA ALA A 570 7.36 -20.82 -7.99
C ALA A 570 6.03 -20.23 -7.49
N ALA A 571 4.95 -20.67 -8.11
CA ALA A 571 3.58 -20.34 -7.74
C ALA A 571 2.64 -21.51 -8.05
N THR A 572 1.52 -21.58 -7.35
CA THR A 572 0.55 -22.68 -7.45
C THR A 572 -0.85 -22.16 -7.73
N THR A 573 -1.63 -22.92 -8.48
CA THR A 573 -3.07 -22.65 -8.71
C THR A 573 -3.93 -23.17 -7.57
N GLU A 574 -5.22 -22.85 -7.57
CA GLU A 574 -6.20 -23.44 -6.65
C GLU A 574 -6.22 -24.97 -6.72
N LYS A 575 -6.08 -25.54 -7.92
CA LYS A 575 -6.03 -26.99 -8.17
C LYS A 575 -4.69 -27.64 -7.80
N GLY A 576 -3.70 -26.87 -7.37
CA GLY A 576 -2.35 -27.36 -7.05
C GLY A 576 -1.46 -27.62 -8.27
N TYR A 577 -1.77 -27.02 -9.42
CA TYR A 577 -0.83 -26.99 -10.55
C TYR A 577 0.30 -26.03 -10.25
N ILE A 578 1.50 -26.32 -10.75
CA ILE A 578 2.73 -25.62 -10.34
C ILE A 578 3.35 -24.93 -11.55
N ALA A 579 3.57 -23.62 -11.43
CA ALA A 579 4.40 -22.86 -12.33
C ALA A 579 5.77 -22.64 -11.66
N LEU A 580 6.84 -22.92 -12.41
CA LEU A 580 8.22 -22.79 -11.94
C LEU A 580 9.03 -21.99 -12.95
N ALA A 581 9.54 -20.84 -12.53
CA ALA A 581 10.37 -19.96 -13.34
C ALA A 581 11.86 -20.15 -13.06
N SER A 582 12.70 -19.69 -13.98
CA SER A 582 14.15 -19.69 -13.84
C SER A 582 14.76 -18.30 -13.97
N ASN A 583 15.98 -18.15 -13.46
CA ASN A 583 16.82 -16.97 -13.71
C ASN A 583 17.18 -16.80 -15.20
N LYS A 584 16.95 -17.82 -16.03
CA LYS A 584 17.11 -17.73 -17.48
C LYS A 584 15.88 -17.17 -18.18
N GLY A 585 14.77 -17.00 -17.46
CA GLY A 585 13.52 -16.46 -18.00
C GLY A 585 12.54 -17.50 -18.56
N ASP A 586 12.85 -18.80 -18.50
CA ASP A 586 11.90 -19.86 -18.92
C ASP A 586 10.91 -20.22 -17.80
N VAL A 587 9.67 -20.55 -18.20
CA VAL A 587 8.60 -20.96 -17.26
C VAL A 587 8.18 -22.39 -17.58
N ARG A 588 8.09 -23.23 -16.54
CA ARG A 588 7.70 -24.64 -16.64
C ARG A 588 6.41 -24.90 -15.89
N LEU A 589 5.49 -25.60 -16.55
CA LEU A 589 4.15 -25.89 -16.03
C LEU A 589 4.02 -27.38 -15.71
N TYR A 590 3.55 -27.68 -14.50
CA TYR A 590 3.35 -29.04 -14.00
C TYR A 590 1.92 -29.22 -13.53
N ASP A 591 1.33 -30.39 -13.82
CA ASP A 591 0.06 -30.83 -13.24
C ASP A 591 0.24 -31.37 -11.81
N ARG A 592 1.45 -31.85 -11.46
CA ARG A 592 1.81 -32.38 -10.14
C ARG A 592 3.33 -32.47 -9.94
N LEU A 593 3.74 -32.69 -8.69
CA LEU A 593 5.13 -32.94 -8.32
C LEU A 593 5.65 -34.33 -8.79
N GLY A 594 6.98 -34.46 -8.84
CA GLY A 594 7.65 -35.72 -9.15
C GLY A 594 7.69 -36.10 -10.65
N ILE A 595 7.12 -35.29 -11.54
CA ILE A 595 7.11 -35.54 -12.98
C ILE A 595 7.87 -34.47 -13.78
N ASN A 596 8.10 -34.72 -15.07
CA ASN A 596 8.56 -33.68 -15.99
C ASN A 596 7.45 -32.65 -16.25
N ALA A 597 7.84 -31.40 -16.50
CA ALA A 597 6.91 -30.35 -16.92
C ALA A 597 6.13 -30.77 -18.19
N LYS A 598 4.84 -30.43 -18.25
CA LYS A 598 4.03 -30.61 -19.46
C LYS A 598 4.39 -29.60 -20.51
N THR A 599 4.56 -28.35 -20.08
CA THR A 599 4.88 -27.22 -20.94
C THR A 599 6.13 -26.56 -20.43
N GLN A 600 7.01 -26.21 -21.37
CA GLN A 600 8.11 -25.28 -21.15
C GLN A 600 7.93 -24.09 -22.10
N ILE A 601 7.69 -22.93 -21.50
CA ILE A 601 7.58 -21.66 -22.19
C ILE A 601 9.00 -21.09 -22.30
N PRO A 602 9.49 -20.83 -23.53
CA PRO A 602 10.83 -20.31 -23.74
C PRO A 602 11.05 -18.96 -23.05
N ALA A 603 12.30 -18.67 -22.71
CA ALA A 603 12.69 -17.39 -22.18
C ALA A 603 12.53 -16.27 -23.22
N LEU A 604 11.99 -15.14 -22.78
CA LEU A 604 11.80 -13.94 -23.61
C LEU A 604 12.80 -12.83 -23.32
N GLY A 605 13.65 -12.97 -22.30
CA GLY A 605 14.70 -11.99 -22.08
C GLY A 605 15.28 -12.03 -20.68
N GLU A 606 14.65 -11.34 -19.74
CA GLU A 606 15.20 -11.12 -18.40
C GLU A 606 14.92 -12.28 -17.43
N SER A 607 15.71 -12.31 -16.36
CA SER A 607 15.49 -13.22 -15.24
C SER A 607 14.15 -12.95 -14.56
N ILE A 608 13.35 -13.99 -14.36
CA ILE A 608 12.09 -13.88 -13.63
C ILE A 608 12.40 -13.93 -12.12
N VAL A 609 12.24 -12.80 -11.44
CA VAL A 609 12.51 -12.64 -9.99
C VAL A 609 11.29 -12.95 -9.13
N GLY A 610 10.09 -12.88 -9.71
CA GLY A 610 8.81 -13.13 -9.04
C GLY A 610 7.85 -13.89 -9.96
N LEU A 611 7.00 -14.72 -9.37
CA LEU A 611 5.97 -15.47 -10.11
C LEU A 611 4.68 -15.48 -9.31
N ASP A 612 3.56 -15.27 -10.00
CA ASP A 612 2.21 -15.45 -9.48
C ASP A 612 1.32 -16.06 -10.58
N VAL A 613 0.21 -16.69 -10.20
CA VAL A 613 -0.70 -17.39 -11.12
C VAL A 613 -2.12 -17.13 -10.66
N SER A 614 -3.07 -16.91 -11.58
CA SER A 614 -4.50 -16.80 -11.23
C SER A 614 -5.02 -18.08 -10.57
N ALA A 615 -6.10 -17.97 -9.80
CA ALA A 615 -6.70 -19.11 -9.08
C ALA A 615 -7.01 -20.28 -10.01
N ASP A 616 -7.65 -19.99 -11.14
CA ASP A 616 -8.02 -20.97 -12.18
C ASP A 616 -6.82 -21.53 -12.96
N GLY A 617 -5.66 -20.89 -12.87
CA GLY A 617 -4.45 -21.21 -13.60
C GLY A 617 -4.38 -20.65 -15.03
N ARG A 618 -5.35 -19.85 -15.48
CA ARG A 618 -5.34 -19.29 -16.83
C ARG A 618 -4.21 -18.28 -17.03
N TRP A 619 -3.99 -17.38 -16.08
CA TRP A 619 -3.00 -16.32 -16.20
C TRP A 619 -1.76 -16.62 -15.37
N ILE A 620 -0.59 -16.52 -15.99
CA ILE A 620 0.70 -16.63 -15.30
C ILE A 620 1.41 -15.29 -15.40
N LEU A 621 1.78 -14.73 -14.26
CA LEU A 621 2.44 -13.44 -14.14
C LEU A 621 3.90 -13.64 -13.71
N GLY A 622 4.83 -13.33 -14.59
CA GLY A 622 6.26 -13.31 -14.29
C GLY A 622 6.76 -11.88 -14.09
N THR A 623 7.45 -11.62 -12.99
CA THR A 623 8.10 -10.33 -12.72
C THR A 623 9.55 -10.39 -13.17
N CYS A 624 9.96 -9.49 -14.06
CA CYS A 624 11.37 -9.23 -14.40
C CYS A 624 11.82 -7.89 -13.79
N LYS A 625 13.09 -7.51 -13.95
CA LYS A 625 13.60 -6.25 -13.39
C LYS A 625 12.92 -5.05 -14.06
N THR A 626 12.80 -5.03 -15.38
CA THR A 626 12.33 -3.84 -16.12
C THR A 626 10.90 -3.95 -16.66
N TYR A 627 10.27 -5.14 -16.58
CA TYR A 627 8.90 -5.38 -17.04
C TYR A 627 8.27 -6.61 -16.37
N LEU A 628 6.97 -6.78 -16.55
CA LEU A 628 6.23 -8.00 -16.22
C LEU A 628 5.88 -8.76 -17.51
N ILE A 629 5.69 -10.07 -17.41
CA ILE A 629 5.15 -10.90 -18.49
C ILE A 629 3.84 -11.54 -18.03
N LEU A 630 2.80 -11.42 -18.84
CA LEU A 630 1.50 -12.05 -18.62
C LEU A 630 1.26 -13.10 -19.70
N ILE A 631 1.10 -14.35 -19.28
CA ILE A 631 0.97 -15.50 -20.18
C ILE A 631 -0.43 -16.10 -20.05
N ASP A 632 -1.12 -16.27 -21.17
CA ASP A 632 -2.36 -17.03 -21.26
C ASP A 632 -2.05 -18.53 -21.36
N SER A 633 -2.34 -19.29 -20.32
CA SER A 633 -2.06 -20.72 -20.26
C SER A 633 -3.16 -21.56 -20.92
N LEU A 634 -4.27 -20.95 -21.37
CA LEU A 634 -5.38 -21.65 -22.02
C LEU A 634 -5.08 -21.94 -23.50
N GLN A 635 -5.27 -23.19 -23.91
CA GLN A 635 -5.22 -23.58 -25.32
C GLN A 635 -6.52 -23.17 -26.02
N LYS A 636 -6.42 -22.30 -27.02
CA LYS A 636 -7.56 -21.71 -27.75
C LYS A 636 -7.96 -22.51 -28.99
N ASP A 637 -7.10 -23.41 -29.42
CA ASP A 637 -7.22 -24.13 -30.68
C ASP A 637 -6.62 -25.55 -30.60
N GLY A 638 -6.93 -26.36 -31.61
CA GLY A 638 -6.37 -27.70 -31.77
C GLY A 638 -6.97 -28.77 -30.85
N LYS A 639 -6.28 -29.91 -30.76
CA LYS A 639 -6.80 -31.12 -30.08
C LYS A 639 -7.04 -30.93 -28.58
N ASN A 640 -6.34 -29.98 -27.96
CA ASN A 640 -6.39 -29.72 -26.52
C ASN A 640 -7.12 -28.41 -26.20
N GLU A 641 -7.93 -27.89 -27.12
CA GLU A 641 -8.75 -26.69 -26.90
C GLU A 641 -9.49 -26.77 -25.55
N GLY A 642 -9.44 -25.68 -24.78
CA GLY A 642 -10.03 -25.59 -23.45
C GLY A 642 -9.19 -26.23 -22.33
N LYS A 643 -8.02 -26.81 -22.62
CA LYS A 643 -7.08 -27.33 -21.60
C LYS A 643 -5.98 -26.33 -21.29
N LEU A 644 -5.56 -26.31 -20.03
CA LEU A 644 -4.46 -25.46 -19.59
C LEU A 644 -3.11 -26.08 -19.97
N GLY A 645 -2.10 -25.24 -20.17
CA GLY A 645 -0.71 -25.63 -20.40
C GLY A 645 -0.10 -26.46 -19.26
N PHE A 646 -0.71 -26.41 -18.07
CA PHE A 646 -0.38 -27.27 -16.94
C PHE A 646 -0.79 -28.73 -17.16
N GLU A 647 -1.88 -28.98 -17.86
CA GLU A 647 -2.46 -30.31 -18.06
C GLU A 647 -1.92 -30.97 -19.33
N LYS A 648 -1.84 -30.19 -20.42
CA LYS A 648 -1.44 -30.64 -21.74
C LYS A 648 -0.43 -29.67 -22.32
N ALA A 649 0.62 -30.23 -22.93
CA ALA A 649 1.60 -29.46 -23.66
C ALA A 649 0.92 -28.70 -24.81
N PHE A 650 1.31 -27.44 -24.99
CA PHE A 650 0.96 -26.70 -26.21
C PHE A 650 1.56 -27.39 -27.43
N ALA A 651 0.86 -27.27 -28.56
CA ALA A 651 1.42 -27.62 -29.86
C ALA A 651 2.66 -26.76 -30.14
N LYS A 652 3.49 -27.21 -31.08
CA LYS A 652 4.79 -26.55 -31.37
C LYS A 652 4.59 -25.12 -31.89
N ASP A 653 3.50 -24.94 -32.59
CA ASP A 653 3.00 -23.82 -33.38
C ASP A 653 1.92 -23.01 -32.66
N SER A 654 1.39 -23.50 -31.53
CA SER A 654 0.36 -22.83 -30.73
C SER A 654 0.87 -22.49 -29.32
N LYS A 655 2.18 -22.23 -29.15
CA LYS A 655 2.71 -21.79 -27.84
C LYS A 655 2.12 -20.43 -27.47
N PRO A 656 1.81 -20.20 -26.19
CA PRO A 656 1.16 -18.96 -25.79
C PRO A 656 2.13 -17.80 -25.93
N GLN A 657 1.71 -16.71 -26.59
CA GLN A 657 2.50 -15.49 -26.70
C GLN A 657 2.35 -14.66 -25.40
N PRO A 658 3.44 -14.41 -24.66
CA PRO A 658 3.40 -13.58 -23.46
C PRO A 658 3.23 -12.11 -23.78
N ARG A 659 2.34 -11.43 -23.06
CA ARG A 659 2.18 -9.97 -23.11
C ARG A 659 3.17 -9.33 -22.14
N ARG A 660 4.08 -8.48 -22.60
CA ARG A 660 4.98 -7.75 -21.70
C ARG A 660 4.35 -6.43 -21.25
N LEU A 661 4.27 -6.26 -19.93
CA LEU A 661 3.73 -5.07 -19.27
C LEU A 661 4.93 -4.26 -18.77
N ALA A 662 5.21 -3.14 -19.42
CA ALA A 662 6.30 -2.25 -19.06
C ALA A 662 5.77 -0.81 -18.93
N LEU A 663 6.50 0.02 -18.18
CA LEU A 663 6.29 1.46 -18.25
C LEU A 663 6.69 1.94 -19.65
N SER A 664 5.96 2.92 -20.17
CA SER A 664 6.35 3.57 -21.41
C SER A 664 7.73 4.22 -21.24
N PRO A 665 8.56 4.28 -22.29
CA PRO A 665 9.95 4.72 -22.16
C PRO A 665 10.06 6.13 -21.55
N ASN A 666 9.16 7.03 -21.93
CA ASN A 666 9.05 8.39 -21.39
C ASN A 666 8.71 8.40 -19.89
N HIS A 667 7.80 7.53 -19.41
CA HIS A 667 7.54 7.42 -17.97
C HIS A 667 8.75 6.83 -17.25
N ALA A 668 9.38 5.77 -17.78
CA ALA A 668 10.57 5.19 -17.18
C ALA A 668 11.74 6.19 -17.07
N ALA A 669 11.97 7.01 -18.11
CA ALA A 669 12.97 8.07 -18.06
C ALA A 669 12.61 9.19 -17.08
N GLN A 670 11.33 9.59 -17.01
CA GLN A 670 10.87 10.57 -16.02
C GLN A 670 11.04 10.03 -14.60
N PHE A 671 10.72 8.76 -14.34
CA PHE A 671 10.90 8.13 -13.02
C PHE A 671 12.36 8.21 -12.58
N GLN A 672 13.28 7.84 -13.48
CA GLN A 672 14.71 7.90 -13.20
C GLN A 672 15.25 9.33 -13.10
N HIS A 673 14.72 10.26 -13.88
CA HIS A 673 15.04 11.69 -13.75
C HIS A 673 14.67 12.23 -12.36
N GLU A 674 13.50 11.83 -11.83
CA GLU A 674 12.97 12.29 -10.56
C GLU A 674 13.59 11.59 -9.33
N THR A 675 14.04 10.35 -9.48
CA THR A 675 14.52 9.52 -8.35
C THR A 675 16.01 9.25 -8.38
N GLY A 676 16.66 9.41 -9.52
CA GLY A 676 18.05 8.99 -9.75
C GLY A 676 18.25 7.46 -9.79
N GLN A 677 17.17 6.67 -9.73
CA GLN A 677 17.21 5.21 -9.74
C GLN A 677 16.56 4.65 -11.00
N GLY A 678 17.13 3.57 -11.54
CA GLY A 678 16.53 2.85 -12.67
C GLY A 678 15.32 2.03 -12.26
N ILE A 679 14.56 1.58 -13.26
CA ILE A 679 13.41 0.69 -13.02
C ILE A 679 13.90 -0.66 -12.49
N ALA A 680 13.29 -1.09 -11.39
CA ALA A 680 13.50 -2.38 -10.76
C ALA A 680 12.19 -2.79 -10.07
N PHE A 681 11.39 -3.61 -10.75
CA PHE A 681 10.13 -4.07 -10.19
C PHE A 681 10.33 -5.04 -9.03
N THR A 682 9.57 -4.83 -7.96
CA THR A 682 9.35 -5.81 -6.90
C THR A 682 8.41 -6.91 -7.39
N ARG A 683 8.28 -8.00 -6.63
CA ARG A 683 7.38 -9.10 -6.99
C ARG A 683 5.97 -8.57 -7.27
N ALA A 684 5.43 -8.90 -8.44
CA ALA A 684 4.08 -8.53 -8.80
C ALA A 684 3.07 -9.57 -8.31
N HIS A 685 1.88 -9.08 -7.97
CA HIS A 685 0.80 -9.88 -7.39
C HIS A 685 -0.51 -9.63 -8.13
N PHE A 686 -1.33 -10.66 -8.28
CA PHE A 686 -2.74 -10.52 -8.62
C PHE A 686 -3.56 -10.14 -7.38
N ASN A 687 -4.68 -9.43 -7.55
CA ASN A 687 -5.69 -9.35 -6.50
C ASN A 687 -6.20 -10.76 -6.20
N THR A 688 -6.34 -11.13 -4.92
CA THR A 688 -6.60 -12.52 -4.52
C THR A 688 -7.69 -12.56 -3.46
N GLY A 689 -8.67 -13.46 -3.61
CA GLY A 689 -9.77 -13.65 -2.65
C GLY A 689 -10.64 -14.87 -2.99
N PRO A 690 -11.42 -15.40 -2.03
CA PRO A 690 -12.38 -16.46 -2.32
C PRO A 690 -13.48 -15.91 -3.25
N ASP A 691 -13.74 -16.62 -4.34
CA ASP A 691 -14.72 -16.26 -5.38
C ASP A 691 -14.45 -14.90 -6.09
N VAL A 692 -13.24 -14.35 -5.96
CA VAL A 692 -12.81 -13.12 -6.66
C VAL A 692 -12.01 -13.50 -7.89
N GLU A 693 -12.50 -13.13 -9.08
CA GLU A 693 -11.70 -13.19 -10.30
C GLU A 693 -10.58 -12.13 -10.26
N GLU A 694 -9.39 -12.51 -10.72
CA GLU A 694 -8.29 -11.56 -10.87
C GLU A 694 -8.64 -10.49 -11.91
N THR A 695 -8.71 -9.22 -11.48
CA THR A 695 -8.98 -8.05 -12.33
C THR A 695 -7.76 -7.15 -12.49
N SER A 696 -6.79 -7.27 -11.59
CA SER A 696 -5.77 -6.25 -11.36
C SER A 696 -4.44 -6.84 -10.94
N ILE A 697 -3.36 -6.17 -11.33
CA ILE A 697 -1.99 -6.50 -10.95
C ILE A 697 -1.41 -5.33 -10.16
N ILE A 698 -0.62 -5.61 -9.13
CA ILE A 698 0.15 -4.62 -8.37
C ILE A 698 1.63 -5.00 -8.34
N THR A 699 2.52 -4.01 -8.40
CA THR A 699 3.95 -4.10 -8.08
C THR A 699 4.47 -2.68 -7.80
N SER A 700 5.71 -2.55 -7.35
CA SER A 700 6.38 -1.29 -7.12
C SER A 700 7.75 -1.21 -7.79
N THR A 701 8.23 0.01 -8.02
CA THR A 701 9.59 0.31 -8.51
C THR A 701 10.10 1.59 -7.85
N GLY A 702 11.14 1.49 -7.02
CA GLY A 702 11.61 2.62 -6.22
C GLY A 702 10.48 3.19 -5.34
N PRO A 703 10.21 4.51 -5.35
CA PRO A 703 9.14 5.12 -4.57
C PRO A 703 7.75 5.06 -5.24
N PHE A 704 7.59 4.32 -6.33
CA PHE A 704 6.34 4.25 -7.08
C PHE A 704 5.65 2.91 -6.89
N LEU A 705 4.38 2.97 -6.53
CA LEU A 705 3.47 1.84 -6.59
C LEU A 705 2.71 1.90 -7.92
N VAL A 706 2.63 0.77 -8.64
CA VAL A 706 2.09 0.68 -9.99
C VAL A 706 1.02 -0.41 -10.04
N THR A 707 -0.18 -0.06 -10.52
CA THR A 707 -1.28 -1.00 -10.71
C THR A 707 -1.66 -1.10 -12.18
N TRP A 708 -1.86 -2.32 -12.70
CA TRP A 708 -2.37 -2.57 -14.05
C TRP A 708 -3.78 -3.14 -13.97
N SER A 709 -4.66 -2.72 -14.88
CA SER A 709 -5.96 -3.35 -15.08
C SER A 709 -5.84 -4.47 -16.10
N LEU A 710 -6.21 -5.71 -15.73
CA LEU A 710 -6.22 -6.84 -16.65
C LEU A 710 -7.14 -6.59 -17.84
N LYS A 711 -8.34 -6.04 -17.62
CA LYS A 711 -9.28 -5.69 -18.70
C LYS A 711 -8.61 -4.78 -19.74
N LYS A 712 -7.88 -3.75 -19.31
CA LYS A 712 -7.17 -2.83 -20.21
C LYS A 712 -5.98 -3.48 -20.92
N VAL A 713 -5.20 -4.28 -20.18
CA VAL A 713 -4.07 -5.05 -20.72
C VAL A 713 -4.52 -6.03 -21.81
N LEU A 714 -5.62 -6.75 -21.57
CA LEU A 714 -6.16 -7.72 -22.52
C LEU A 714 -6.79 -7.05 -23.75
N LYS A 715 -7.34 -5.84 -23.60
CA LYS A 715 -7.81 -5.00 -24.71
C LYS A 715 -6.67 -4.31 -25.49
N GLY A 716 -5.42 -4.43 -25.06
CA GLY A 716 -4.27 -3.76 -25.70
C GLY A 716 -4.30 -2.24 -25.56
N GLN A 717 -4.94 -1.69 -24.52
CA GLN A 717 -5.01 -0.25 -24.33
C GLN A 717 -3.64 0.35 -24.00
N LYS A 718 -3.41 1.57 -24.49
CA LYS A 718 -2.21 2.35 -24.20
C LYS A 718 -2.12 2.72 -22.71
N ASP A 719 -0.91 2.62 -22.16
CA ASP A 719 -0.60 2.92 -20.76
C ASP A 719 -1.65 2.36 -19.78
N PRO A 720 -1.86 1.03 -19.73
CA PRO A 720 -2.95 0.39 -18.99
C PRO A 720 -2.71 0.36 -17.47
N TYR A 721 -1.87 1.27 -16.96
CA TYR A 721 -1.43 1.34 -15.57
C TYR A 721 -1.66 2.72 -14.95
N GLN A 722 -1.79 2.71 -13.63
CA GLN A 722 -1.86 3.89 -12.78
C GLN A 722 -0.77 3.82 -11.72
N ILE A 723 -0.39 4.97 -11.18
CA ILE A 723 0.75 5.10 -10.27
C ILE A 723 0.38 5.89 -9.02
N LYS A 724 1.08 5.61 -7.92
CA LYS A 724 1.13 6.45 -6.73
C LYS A 724 2.57 6.59 -6.26
N ARG A 725 3.03 7.83 -6.06
CA ARG A 725 4.38 8.14 -5.57
C ARG A 725 4.39 8.32 -4.05
N TYR A 726 5.39 7.75 -3.41
CA TYR A 726 5.70 7.87 -1.99
C TYR A 726 6.98 8.69 -1.77
N ALA A 727 7.21 9.10 -0.52
CA ALA A 727 8.42 9.83 -0.13
C ALA A 727 9.66 8.93 -0.04
N ALA A 728 9.45 7.64 0.20
CA ALA A 728 10.48 6.63 0.35
C ALA A 728 10.28 5.46 -0.62
N GLU A 729 11.31 4.64 -0.77
CA GLU A 729 11.28 3.42 -1.58
C GLU A 729 10.31 2.40 -1.00
N VAL A 730 9.49 1.82 -1.87
CA VAL A 730 8.61 0.72 -1.52
C VAL A 730 9.42 -0.56 -1.41
N MET A 731 9.41 -1.19 -0.23
CA MET A 731 10.16 -2.41 0.04
C MET A 731 9.36 -3.67 -0.28
N ALA A 732 8.05 -3.65 0.00
CA ALA A 732 7.13 -4.71 -0.34
C ALA A 732 5.70 -4.17 -0.45
N ASP A 733 4.89 -4.80 -1.29
CA ASP A 733 3.48 -4.48 -1.48
C ASP A 733 2.68 -5.75 -1.77
N ASN A 734 1.41 -5.74 -1.37
CA ASN A 734 0.45 -6.79 -1.72
C ASN A 734 -0.98 -6.28 -1.58
N PHE A 735 -1.94 -6.95 -2.22
CA PHE A 735 -3.35 -6.66 -1.99
C PHE A 735 -3.79 -7.04 -0.58
N GLU A 736 -4.77 -6.32 -0.06
CA GLU A 736 -5.60 -6.83 1.03
C GLU A 736 -6.30 -8.11 0.56
N TYR A 737 -6.33 -9.14 1.41
CA TYR A 737 -6.95 -10.40 1.04
C TYR A 737 -8.47 -10.25 0.88
N GLY A 738 -9.04 -10.80 -0.19
CA GLY A 738 -10.48 -10.68 -0.46
C GLY A 738 -10.92 -9.34 -1.08
N SER A 739 -9.99 -8.42 -1.31
CA SER A 739 -10.28 -7.06 -1.79
C SER A 739 -9.34 -6.69 -2.92
N ASP A 740 -9.90 -6.21 -4.03
CA ASP A 740 -9.11 -5.56 -5.07
C ASP A 740 -9.02 -4.05 -4.88
N LYS A 741 -9.58 -3.51 -3.78
CA LYS A 741 -9.74 -2.07 -3.55
C LYS A 741 -8.58 -1.45 -2.78
N ASN A 742 -7.93 -2.23 -1.92
CA ASN A 742 -6.87 -1.77 -1.03
C ASN A 742 -5.56 -2.53 -1.24
N VAL A 743 -4.45 -1.83 -1.07
CA VAL A 743 -3.09 -2.37 -1.17
C VAL A 743 -2.36 -2.06 0.12
N ILE A 744 -1.70 -3.06 0.69
CA ILE A 744 -0.86 -2.94 1.87
C ILE A 744 0.57 -2.73 1.40
N LEU A 745 1.23 -1.75 1.99
CA LEU A 745 2.53 -1.25 1.57
C LEU A 745 3.49 -1.23 2.76
N ALA A 746 4.70 -1.73 2.56
CA ALA A 746 5.82 -1.53 3.48
C ALA A 746 6.84 -0.57 2.88
N LEU A 747 6.97 0.61 3.49
CA LEU A 747 8.06 1.57 3.29
C LEU A 747 9.26 1.17 4.18
N PRO A 748 10.43 1.83 4.11
CA PRO A 748 11.61 1.38 4.84
C PRO A 748 11.39 1.31 6.35
N ASN A 749 10.59 2.23 6.91
CA ASN A 749 10.32 2.34 8.35
C ASN A 749 8.83 2.50 8.68
N GLU A 750 7.94 2.36 7.71
CA GLU A 750 6.51 2.62 7.87
C GLU A 750 5.70 1.54 7.14
N VAL A 751 4.47 1.35 7.57
CA VAL A 751 3.52 0.45 6.92
C VAL A 751 2.22 1.23 6.72
N ASP A 752 1.69 1.14 5.52
CA ASP A 752 0.54 1.93 5.07
C ASP A 752 -0.46 1.03 4.33
N MET A 753 -1.72 1.40 4.35
CA MET A 753 -2.77 0.80 3.52
C MET A 753 -3.36 1.88 2.62
N VAL A 754 -3.37 1.61 1.32
CA VAL A 754 -3.80 2.57 0.32
C VAL A 754 -4.97 2.04 -0.51
N SER A 755 -5.99 2.88 -0.66
CA SER A 755 -7.03 2.64 -1.66
C SER A 755 -6.51 2.85 -3.07
N ARG A 756 -6.83 1.92 -3.98
CA ARG A 756 -6.53 2.04 -5.42
C ARG A 756 -7.18 3.24 -6.08
N LYS A 757 -8.30 3.74 -5.55
CA LYS A 757 -8.92 4.99 -6.03
C LYS A 757 -7.98 6.20 -5.93
N SER A 758 -6.96 6.14 -5.07
CA SER A 758 -5.96 7.20 -4.94
C SER A 758 -4.86 7.17 -6.01
N PHE A 759 -4.77 6.10 -6.81
CA PHE A 759 -3.80 5.99 -7.89
C PHE A 759 -4.22 6.89 -9.05
N LYS A 760 -3.23 7.45 -9.74
CA LYS A 760 -3.45 8.42 -10.81
C LYS A 760 -2.84 7.93 -12.11
N LYS A 761 -3.39 8.38 -13.24
CA LYS A 761 -2.73 8.20 -14.53
C LYS A 761 -1.32 8.82 -14.47
N PRO A 762 -0.31 8.19 -15.06
CA PRO A 762 1.06 8.69 -15.07
C PRO A 762 1.15 9.99 -15.89
N THR A 763 1.11 11.12 -15.20
CA THR A 763 1.42 12.45 -15.72
C THR A 763 2.65 13.00 -15.03
N ARG A 764 3.32 14.00 -15.63
CA ARG A 764 4.47 14.69 -14.99
C ARG A 764 4.17 15.07 -13.54
N GLU A 765 2.99 15.62 -13.27
CA GLU A 765 2.57 16.02 -11.92
C GLU A 765 2.46 14.83 -10.95
N SER A 766 1.83 13.74 -11.38
CA SER A 766 1.71 12.51 -10.56
C SER A 766 3.07 11.83 -10.32
N ILE A 767 3.99 11.93 -11.28
CA ILE A 767 5.34 11.35 -11.22
C ILE A 767 6.24 12.20 -10.33
N MET A 768 6.15 13.54 -10.41
CA MET A 768 6.89 14.45 -9.53
C MET A 768 6.42 14.38 -8.08
N GLY A 769 5.16 14.00 -7.85
CA GLY A 769 4.53 14.12 -6.54
C GLY A 769 4.27 15.59 -6.17
N ALA A 770 3.64 15.82 -5.01
CA ALA A 770 3.46 17.19 -4.52
C ALA A 770 4.85 17.85 -4.33
N PRO A 771 5.09 19.07 -4.84
CA PRO A 771 6.43 19.64 -4.87
C PRO A 771 6.96 19.83 -3.44
N ALA A 772 8.06 19.15 -3.12
CA ALA A 772 8.91 19.53 -1.99
C ALA A 772 9.45 20.93 -2.27
N ARG A 773 8.89 21.97 -1.63
CA ARG A 773 9.30 23.35 -1.84
C ARG A 773 10.76 23.54 -1.43
N ALA A 774 11.66 23.53 -2.41
CA ALA A 774 13.00 24.08 -2.29
C ALA A 774 12.88 25.61 -2.11
N SER A 775 13.36 26.12 -0.98
CA SER A 775 13.35 27.54 -0.65
C SER A 775 14.50 28.27 -1.36
N GLY A 776 14.17 29.22 -2.25
CA GLY A 776 15.16 30.10 -2.87
C GLY A 776 14.56 31.15 -3.80
N VAL A 777 14.52 32.40 -3.32
CA VAL A 777 14.38 33.68 -4.06
C VAL A 777 12.96 34.11 -4.51
N GLY A 778 12.32 34.91 -3.64
CA GLY A 778 11.97 36.31 -3.94
C GLY A 778 10.98 36.65 -5.05
N MET A 779 9.68 36.42 -4.82
CA MET A 779 8.60 37.23 -5.41
C MET A 779 7.31 37.08 -4.57
N THR A 780 6.76 38.18 -4.07
CA THR A 780 5.35 38.27 -3.61
C THR A 780 4.45 38.19 -4.86
N PRO A 781 3.26 37.53 -4.90
CA PRO A 781 2.10 37.81 -4.02
C PRO A 781 1.05 36.68 -3.78
N ARG A 782 0.02 37.00 -2.97
CA ARG A 782 -1.41 36.57 -3.01
C ARG A 782 -1.84 35.09 -2.81
N ARG A 783 -2.49 34.90 -1.65
CA ARG A 783 -3.88 34.39 -1.42
C ARG A 783 -4.39 33.24 -2.31
N SER A 784 -4.18 32.01 -1.86
CA SER A 784 -5.19 30.94 -1.73
C SER A 784 -4.55 29.73 -1.03
N GLY A 785 -5.06 29.35 0.14
CA GLY A 785 -4.49 28.28 0.97
C GLY A 785 -5.44 27.10 1.03
N ARG A 786 -5.27 26.14 0.12
CA ARG A 786 -5.85 24.80 0.19
C ARG A 786 -4.75 23.91 0.81
N GLN A 787 -4.93 23.46 2.05
CA GLN A 787 -3.97 22.57 2.71
C GLN A 787 -4.33 21.11 2.43
N SER A 788 -3.30 20.32 2.10
CA SER A 788 -3.39 18.92 1.72
C SER A 788 -3.49 18.00 2.93
N HIS A 789 -4.48 17.10 2.91
CA HIS A 789 -4.67 15.98 3.83
C HIS A 789 -3.76 14.80 3.45
N LEU A 790 -2.55 14.72 4.00
CA LEU A 790 -1.61 13.62 3.74
C LEU A 790 -0.96 13.11 5.04
N ARG A 791 -1.66 13.17 6.18
CA ARG A 791 -1.06 12.82 7.49
C ARG A 791 -1.79 11.78 8.33
N ASP A 792 -2.96 11.29 7.90
CA ASP A 792 -3.80 10.46 8.78
C ASP A 792 -3.77 8.95 8.44
N ASP A 793 -3.08 8.54 7.38
CA ASP A 793 -3.09 7.13 6.91
C ASP A 793 -1.80 6.34 7.27
N ILE A 794 -0.76 7.02 7.78
CA ILE A 794 0.56 6.43 7.97
C ILE A 794 0.73 5.94 9.41
N VAL A 795 0.92 4.63 9.57
CA VAL A 795 1.35 4.05 10.86
C VAL A 795 2.87 4.08 10.91
N ASN A 796 3.41 4.88 11.84
CA ASN A 796 4.83 4.79 12.17
C ASN A 796 5.10 3.39 12.71
N SER A 797 5.98 2.64 12.04
CA SER A 797 6.48 1.41 12.61
C SER A 797 7.25 1.78 13.88
N PRO A 798 7.04 1.12 15.03
CA PRO A 798 7.63 1.53 16.31
C PRO A 798 9.12 1.16 16.45
N TYR A 799 9.90 1.26 15.36
CA TYR A 799 11.32 0.89 15.31
C TYR A 799 12.24 1.97 14.78
#